data_AF-A0A5C6FAI1-F1
#
_entry.id   AF-A0A5C6FAI1-F1
#
_cell.length_a   1.000
_cell.length_b   1.000
_cell.length_c   1.000
_cell.angle_alpha   90.00
_cell.angle_beta   90.00
_cell.angle_gamma   90.00
#
_symmetry.space_group_name_H-M   'P 1'
#
loop_
_entity.id
_entity.type
_entity.pdbx_description
1 polymer ?
#
loop_
_entity_poly.entity_id
_entity_poly.type
_entity_poly.pdbx_seq_one_letter_code
_entity_poly.pdbx_strand_id
1 'polypeptide(L)'
;MPRTFRRLRRFESLESRRMLTTIASAVGEGESTANAQPSFVIAGPALINEDAPLQSIANFASDFNPGPGEGDESTASRVLHDEGADGIVDPLSTDSSAPTNLGLLSIGSNIVRGTVESANSIGNVDVFTFQVEAGFQLNGLFVLEYEYDQIPTNPNERNAFIAIDDTDSFPYDAFDLDINANPFLDETQFIGGTVFGLDDLPEAGGASILRRAGIVTGSKFVPPLAAGTYTFYIQQTGPLNRYSLDLRVTETGKQSVLAYHVTNVSDPTLFASGPTIDNNGTLRFRPATDANGTATFDVTVQDDGGTENGGLDISAVQVGTITIAPVNDRPTFTTIQPPTIVQGSGPQSVAGFISSFDPGPDDESSQIRISARITNFDNPEFFDANPIIDADGTLFYTARPDITGSVSFDVTVTDSGGGLGTSDSQRITITVDPKPIVEDLGDAPEPYPVTIDRDGARHIVGDVFLGATATSESDGQPSEAADADAADDGVTFITDVLAISDTETTAGLSIDASASGYLDAWADFNRDGDWDDVGEQFAASISLRPGPNTVPMRIPAGSVPGESFARFRFSSLGGLLPTGSASDGEVEDYRFTIVDAASSPDINVQLASSVAVVEVTQSNVTVRDNDVTQFTSPVASFHSIVVASPANDPAFTISGQNPVVITYASLDELRMGQSQRIDGRFVRSVVDTNGENPLFFVTDLPWQNLVRFSDVNNSGDVTAGDALRIINELGRRTFSDRETQVLHDPINIQVWPDAYFDQNGDGRVTTIDALRVINELARLRTIAAMELVSIDQVIESAGWMTDNADPVGPAVASLF
;
A
#
# COMPACT_ATOMS: atom_id res chain seq x y z
N MET A 1 26.05 -121.15 -18.76
CA MET A 1 26.88 -120.06 -19.35
C MET A 1 25.97 -119.11 -20.11
N PRO A 2 26.28 -117.81 -20.16
CA PRO A 2 25.42 -116.77 -19.59
C PRO A 2 24.88 -115.79 -20.65
N ARG A 3 23.83 -115.02 -20.30
CA ARG A 3 23.69 -113.56 -20.45
C ARG A 3 22.22 -113.15 -20.53
N THR A 4 21.65 -112.75 -19.40
CA THR A 4 20.43 -111.94 -19.36
C THR A 4 20.39 -111.22 -18.04
N PHE A 5 20.44 -109.89 -18.08
CA PHE A 5 19.86 -108.93 -17.13
C PHE A 5 20.33 -107.56 -17.62
N ARG A 6 19.70 -107.11 -18.71
CA ARG A 6 19.92 -105.79 -19.29
C ARG A 6 18.56 -105.26 -19.73
N ARG A 7 17.78 -104.76 -18.77
CA ARG A 7 16.75 -103.69 -18.89
C ARG A 7 15.91 -103.62 -17.60
N LEU A 8 16.56 -103.24 -16.51
CA LEU A 8 15.96 -102.59 -15.34
C LEU A 8 16.83 -101.38 -14.97
N ARG A 9 17.24 -100.62 -16.00
CA ARG A 9 17.95 -99.35 -15.89
C ARG A 9 17.21 -98.34 -16.73
N ARG A 10 16.14 -97.78 -16.17
CA ARG A 10 15.50 -96.58 -16.70
C ARG A 10 14.98 -95.64 -15.62
N PHE A 11 15.52 -95.74 -14.41
CA PHE A 11 15.24 -94.79 -13.31
C PHE A 11 16.47 -94.03 -12.78
N GLU A 12 17.66 -94.26 -13.35
CA GLU A 12 18.88 -93.52 -12.98
C GLU A 12 19.58 -92.98 -14.23
N SER A 13 19.11 -91.86 -14.79
CA SER A 13 19.92 -91.02 -15.69
C SER A 13 19.13 -89.77 -16.08
N LEU A 14 19.11 -88.75 -15.20
CA LEU A 14 18.80 -87.37 -15.58
C LEU A 14 19.30 -86.30 -14.59
N GLU A 15 20.22 -86.65 -13.67
CA GLU A 15 20.97 -85.65 -12.89
C GLU A 15 22.33 -85.39 -13.53
N SER A 16 22.38 -84.53 -14.55
CA SER A 16 23.62 -83.90 -15.03
C SER A 16 23.31 -82.78 -16.04
N ARG A 17 22.70 -81.68 -15.59
CA ARG A 17 22.83 -80.32 -16.20
C ARG A 17 22.08 -79.26 -15.39
N ARG A 18 22.69 -78.81 -14.29
CA ARG A 18 22.72 -77.42 -13.78
C ARG A 18 23.60 -77.40 -12.52
N MET A 19 24.91 -77.21 -12.72
CA MET A 19 25.80 -76.72 -11.67
C MET A 19 26.44 -75.42 -12.17
N LEU A 20 26.04 -74.32 -11.55
CA LEU A 20 26.91 -73.21 -11.21
C LEU A 20 26.16 -72.42 -10.14
N THR A 21 26.61 -72.55 -8.88
CA THR A 21 26.84 -71.46 -7.90
C THR A 21 26.96 -72.04 -6.48
N THR A 22 28.15 -71.86 -5.91
CA THR A 22 28.51 -71.73 -4.48
C THR A 22 28.47 -72.93 -3.52
N ILE A 23 29.63 -73.13 -2.91
CA ILE A 23 30.03 -74.05 -1.84
C ILE A 23 29.41 -73.61 -0.50
N ALA A 24 28.65 -74.50 0.13
CA ALA A 24 28.67 -74.78 1.59
C ALA A 24 27.58 -75.82 1.93
N SER A 25 27.96 -77.07 2.21
CA SER A 25 27.25 -77.92 3.18
C SER A 25 28.00 -79.24 3.36
N ALA A 26 28.60 -79.42 4.54
CA ALA A 26 28.86 -80.72 5.12
C ALA A 26 28.78 -80.56 6.64
N VAL A 27 28.09 -81.52 7.27
CA VAL A 27 27.88 -81.72 8.71
C VAL A 27 26.60 -81.11 9.28
N GLY A 28 25.64 -81.99 9.61
CA GLY A 28 24.76 -81.82 10.77
C GLY A 28 23.27 -81.60 10.47
N GLU A 29 22.51 -82.69 10.51
CA GLU A 29 21.14 -82.79 11.05
C GLU A 29 20.00 -81.93 10.47
N GLY A 30 19.02 -82.62 9.85
CA GLY A 30 17.59 -82.30 10.00
C GLY A 30 17.06 -81.03 9.34
N GLU A 31 17.05 -80.94 8.01
CA GLU A 31 16.23 -79.94 7.32
C GLU A 31 14.95 -80.57 6.74
N SER A 32 13.88 -80.39 7.51
CA SER A 32 12.51 -80.30 7.05
C SER A 32 12.43 -79.39 5.81
N THR A 33 11.82 -79.86 4.71
CA THR A 33 11.48 -79.00 3.56
C THR A 33 10.20 -78.20 3.79
N ALA A 34 10.04 -77.58 4.95
CA ALA A 34 8.91 -76.72 5.25
C ALA A 34 9.42 -75.55 6.07
N ASN A 35 9.47 -74.37 5.45
CA ASN A 35 9.19 -73.07 6.05
C ASN A 35 9.60 -71.94 5.07
N ALA A 36 8.65 -71.49 4.24
CA ALA A 36 8.84 -70.28 3.43
C ALA A 36 8.06 -69.15 4.11
N GLN A 37 8.75 -68.04 4.39
CA GLN A 37 8.14 -66.84 4.99
C GLN A 37 6.93 -66.34 4.20
N PRO A 38 5.99 -65.61 4.83
CA PRO A 38 4.87 -65.00 4.11
C PRO A 38 5.36 -63.98 3.08
N SER A 39 4.54 -63.74 2.06
CA SER A 39 4.79 -62.75 1.01
C SER A 39 3.53 -61.93 0.69
N PHE A 40 3.71 -60.74 0.14
CA PHE A 40 2.64 -59.84 -0.29
C PHE A 40 3.14 -58.97 -1.45
N VAL A 41 2.36 -57.99 -1.91
CA VAL A 41 2.77 -56.99 -2.89
C VAL A 41 2.33 -55.61 -2.42
N ILE A 42 3.20 -54.61 -2.55
CA ILE A 42 2.83 -53.19 -2.37
C ILE A 42 2.46 -52.51 -3.70
N ALA A 43 1.50 -51.59 -3.64
CA ALA A 43 1.16 -50.70 -4.73
C ALA A 43 2.29 -49.69 -5.04
N GLY A 44 2.24 -49.06 -6.22
CA GLY A 44 3.19 -48.04 -6.63
C GLY A 44 3.16 -46.76 -5.76
N PRO A 45 4.01 -45.77 -6.06
CA PRO A 45 4.15 -44.56 -5.24
C PRO A 45 2.82 -43.80 -5.13
N ALA A 46 2.48 -43.36 -3.92
CA ALA A 46 1.34 -42.48 -3.67
C ALA A 46 1.75 -41.02 -3.92
N LEU A 47 1.03 -40.31 -4.78
CA LEU A 47 1.20 -38.87 -5.02
C LEU A 47 0.00 -38.12 -4.45
N ILE A 48 0.27 -37.22 -3.50
CA ILE A 48 -0.75 -36.39 -2.84
C ILE A 48 -0.25 -34.95 -2.69
N ASN A 49 -1.15 -34.01 -2.43
CA ASN A 49 -0.82 -32.61 -2.18
C ASN A 49 -0.57 -32.35 -0.69
N GLU A 50 0.24 -31.37 -0.32
CA GLU A 50 0.58 -31.08 1.09
C GLU A 50 -0.61 -30.69 1.98
N ASP A 51 -1.63 -30.05 1.41
CA ASP A 51 -2.89 -29.72 2.11
C ASP A 51 -3.94 -30.83 2.11
N ALA A 52 -3.59 -32.02 1.62
CA ALA A 52 -4.55 -33.09 1.52
C ALA A 52 -5.01 -33.51 2.94
N PRO A 53 -6.32 -33.76 3.14
CA PRO A 53 -6.81 -34.29 4.40
C PRO A 53 -6.27 -35.72 4.65
N LEU A 54 -6.74 -36.41 5.69
CA LEU A 54 -6.36 -37.80 5.92
C LEU A 54 -6.56 -38.66 4.66
N GLN A 55 -5.49 -39.31 4.22
CA GLN A 55 -5.45 -40.17 3.04
C GLN A 55 -5.74 -41.61 3.42
N SER A 56 -6.46 -42.33 2.54
CA SER A 56 -6.77 -43.75 2.68
C SER A 56 -6.67 -44.43 1.32
N ILE A 57 -5.66 -45.29 1.14
CA ILE A 57 -5.38 -45.99 -0.12
C ILE A 57 -5.63 -47.48 0.10
N ALA A 58 -6.77 -47.96 -0.40
CA ALA A 58 -7.14 -49.37 -0.31
C ALA A 58 -6.25 -50.26 -1.19
N ASN A 59 -6.05 -51.50 -0.78
CA ASN A 59 -5.20 -52.49 -1.48
C ASN A 59 -3.76 -51.98 -1.71
N PHE A 60 -3.25 -51.11 -0.84
CA PHE A 60 -1.86 -50.68 -0.89
C PHE A 60 -0.93 -51.86 -0.60
N ALA A 61 -1.29 -52.74 0.34
CA ALA A 61 -0.72 -54.07 0.46
C ALA A 61 -1.76 -55.11 0.00
N SER A 62 -1.35 -56.06 -0.84
CA SER A 62 -2.26 -57.02 -1.46
C SER A 62 -1.55 -58.34 -1.76
N ASP A 63 -2.27 -59.32 -2.33
CA ASP A 63 -1.75 -60.62 -2.76
C ASP A 63 -0.97 -61.35 -1.65
N PHE A 64 -1.51 -61.33 -0.42
CA PHE A 64 -0.93 -62.04 0.70
C PHE A 64 -0.91 -63.55 0.44
N ASN A 65 0.25 -64.16 0.64
CA ASN A 65 0.48 -65.59 0.61
C ASN A 65 1.18 -65.99 1.92
N PRO A 66 0.56 -66.80 2.78
CA PRO A 66 1.12 -67.16 4.08
C PRO A 66 2.35 -68.08 4.01
N GLY A 67 2.55 -68.82 2.91
CA GLY A 67 3.55 -69.90 2.86
C GLY A 67 2.99 -71.25 3.32
N PRO A 68 3.82 -72.32 3.35
CA PRO A 68 3.41 -73.65 3.79
C PRO A 68 3.16 -73.68 5.31
N GLY A 69 1.98 -74.13 5.73
CA GLY A 69 1.58 -74.11 7.14
C GLY A 69 2.26 -75.18 8.01
N GLU A 70 2.45 -74.84 9.28
CA GLU A 70 2.95 -75.75 10.32
C GLU A 70 1.77 -76.49 10.98
N GLY A 71 1.48 -77.72 10.52
CA GLY A 71 0.47 -78.57 11.15
C GLY A 71 1.06 -79.40 12.28
N ASP A 72 0.39 -79.43 13.43
CA ASP A 72 0.71 -80.24 14.62
C ASP A 72 0.86 -81.74 14.26
N GLU A 73 2.04 -82.36 14.46
CA GLU A 73 2.18 -83.82 14.36
C GLU A 73 1.52 -84.49 15.58
N SER A 74 0.29 -84.97 15.42
CA SER A 74 -0.36 -85.86 16.41
C SER A 74 0.42 -87.17 16.57
N THR A 75 0.71 -87.55 17.82
CA THR A 75 1.41 -88.83 18.17
C THR A 75 0.48 -90.05 18.24
N ALA A 76 -0.80 -89.91 17.86
CA ALA A 76 -1.74 -91.01 17.87
C ALA A 76 -1.39 -92.06 16.79
N SER A 77 -1.34 -93.33 17.18
CA SER A 77 -1.13 -94.47 16.27
C SER A 77 -2.33 -95.41 16.32
N ARG A 78 -2.83 -95.82 15.14
CA ARG A 78 -3.95 -96.77 15.01
C ARG A 78 -3.62 -97.84 13.97
N VAL A 79 -3.88 -99.11 14.28
CA VAL A 79 -3.88 -100.20 13.29
C VAL A 79 -5.21 -100.19 12.56
N LEU A 80 -5.20 -99.96 11.24
CA LEU A 80 -6.36 -99.98 10.37
C LEU A 80 -6.76 -101.39 9.98
N HIS A 81 -5.78 -102.25 9.75
CA HIS A 81 -5.98 -103.61 9.25
C HIS A 81 -4.76 -104.50 9.56
N ASP A 82 -5.00 -105.77 9.83
CA ASP A 82 -3.97 -106.76 10.17
C ASP A 82 -4.38 -108.17 9.74
N GLU A 83 -3.77 -108.65 8.65
CA GLU A 83 -4.06 -109.99 8.09
C GLU A 83 -3.60 -111.18 8.95
N GLY A 84 -2.87 -110.90 10.05
CA GLY A 84 -2.22 -111.92 10.86
C GLY A 84 -1.02 -112.56 10.15
N ALA A 85 -0.35 -113.46 10.87
CA ALA A 85 0.93 -114.03 10.42
C ALA A 85 0.82 -115.06 9.28
N ASP A 86 -0.39 -115.59 9.04
CA ASP A 86 -0.69 -116.60 8.02
C ASP A 86 -1.55 -116.07 6.87
N GLY A 87 -1.92 -114.78 6.85
CA GLY A 87 -2.73 -114.16 5.79
C GLY A 87 -4.19 -114.63 5.75
N ILE A 88 -4.66 -115.37 6.76
CA ILE A 88 -6.02 -115.95 6.77
C ILE A 88 -6.98 -115.11 7.62
N VAL A 89 -6.46 -114.33 8.58
CA VAL A 89 -7.28 -113.57 9.52
C VAL A 89 -7.53 -112.18 8.96
N ASP A 90 -8.75 -111.90 8.49
CA ASP A 90 -9.11 -110.61 7.88
C ASP A 90 -8.21 -110.26 6.66
N PRO A 91 -8.26 -111.06 5.57
CA PRO A 91 -7.40 -110.85 4.41
C PRO A 91 -7.75 -109.56 3.65
N LEU A 92 -6.73 -108.85 3.19
CA LEU A 92 -6.80 -107.81 2.18
C LEU A 92 -7.27 -108.42 0.85
N SER A 93 -7.90 -107.60 0.05
CA SER A 93 -8.44 -108.02 -1.23
C SER A 93 -7.31 -108.32 -2.21
N THR A 94 -7.42 -109.43 -2.91
CA THR A 94 -6.57 -109.75 -4.07
C THR A 94 -7.23 -109.31 -5.38
N ASP A 95 -8.40 -108.64 -5.32
CA ASP A 95 -9.20 -108.18 -6.46
C ASP A 95 -9.08 -106.66 -6.61
N SER A 96 -8.35 -106.23 -7.65
CA SER A 96 -8.13 -104.83 -7.96
C SER A 96 -9.40 -104.03 -8.27
N SER A 97 -10.50 -104.69 -8.64
CA SER A 97 -11.80 -104.06 -8.86
C SER A 97 -12.66 -103.94 -7.59
N ALA A 98 -12.26 -104.62 -6.51
CA ALA A 98 -12.91 -104.55 -5.21
C ALA A 98 -11.86 -104.52 -4.07
N PRO A 99 -11.09 -103.43 -3.91
CA PRO A 99 -10.09 -103.30 -2.84
C PRO A 99 -10.70 -103.35 -1.44
N THR A 100 -9.93 -103.78 -0.45
CA THR A 100 -10.34 -103.67 0.96
C THR A 100 -10.41 -102.20 1.36
N ASN A 101 -11.59 -101.73 1.79
CA ASN A 101 -11.78 -100.33 2.19
C ASN A 101 -11.40 -100.12 3.67
N LEU A 102 -10.34 -99.36 3.90
CA LEU A 102 -9.80 -99.04 5.24
C LEU A 102 -10.43 -97.80 5.88
N GLY A 103 -11.31 -97.10 5.15
CA GLY A 103 -12.02 -95.92 5.61
C GLY A 103 -11.16 -94.65 5.65
N LEU A 104 -11.53 -93.72 6.55
CA LEU A 104 -10.85 -92.45 6.75
C LEU A 104 -9.58 -92.62 7.59
N LEU A 105 -8.46 -92.12 7.06
CA LEU A 105 -7.24 -91.96 7.82
C LEU A 105 -7.42 -90.86 8.86
N SER A 106 -6.89 -91.07 10.06
CA SER A 106 -6.87 -90.07 11.12
C SER A 106 -5.51 -89.37 11.18
N ILE A 107 -5.46 -88.16 11.73
CA ILE A 107 -4.19 -87.45 11.95
C ILE A 107 -3.21 -88.31 12.77
N GLY A 108 -1.94 -88.32 12.39
CA GLY A 108 -0.91 -89.20 12.97
C GLY A 108 -0.70 -90.49 12.17
N SER A 109 -0.30 -91.57 12.85
CA SER A 109 0.09 -92.86 12.26
C SER A 109 -1.10 -93.80 12.02
N ASN A 110 -1.22 -94.32 10.80
CA ASN A 110 -2.26 -95.28 10.42
C ASN A 110 -1.62 -96.54 9.83
N ILE A 111 -1.67 -97.65 10.57
CA ILE A 111 -0.87 -98.86 10.29
C ILE A 111 -1.70 -99.90 9.53
N VAL A 112 -1.14 -100.46 8.44
CA VAL A 112 -1.69 -101.58 7.67
C VAL A 112 -0.68 -102.72 7.67
N ARG A 113 -1.11 -103.93 8.02
CA ARG A 113 -0.28 -105.14 8.00
C ARG A 113 -0.85 -106.16 7.04
N GLY A 114 0.01 -106.69 6.17
CA GLY A 114 -0.37 -107.66 5.14
C GLY A 114 0.67 -108.77 4.97
N THR A 115 0.22 -109.86 4.36
CA THR A 115 0.96 -111.08 4.05
C THR A 115 0.71 -111.43 2.58
N VAL A 116 1.71 -111.18 1.74
CA VAL A 116 1.60 -111.45 0.30
C VAL A 116 2.19 -112.83 0.00
N GLU A 117 1.44 -113.68 -0.69
CA GLU A 117 1.90 -115.01 -1.07
C GLU A 117 3.05 -114.96 -2.09
N SER A 118 3.69 -116.12 -2.33
CA SER A 118 4.84 -116.21 -3.25
C SER A 118 4.49 -115.79 -4.68
N ALA A 119 5.45 -115.24 -5.42
CA ALA A 119 5.27 -114.84 -6.81
C ALA A 119 4.70 -116.00 -7.65
N ASN A 120 3.66 -115.70 -8.43
CA ASN A 120 2.90 -116.64 -9.27
C ASN A 120 1.97 -117.63 -8.52
N SER A 121 1.65 -117.40 -7.24
CA SER A 121 0.53 -118.07 -6.57
C SER A 121 -0.73 -117.18 -6.53
N ILE A 122 -1.88 -117.81 -6.29
CA ILE A 122 -3.12 -117.08 -5.97
C ILE A 122 -2.89 -116.40 -4.61
N GLY A 123 -3.10 -115.08 -4.53
CA GLY A 123 -2.84 -114.27 -3.33
C GLY A 123 -1.49 -113.54 -3.30
N ASN A 124 -0.78 -113.45 -4.44
CA ASN A 124 0.48 -112.71 -4.54
C ASN A 124 0.30 -111.17 -4.64
N VAL A 125 -0.90 -110.68 -4.31
CA VAL A 125 -1.29 -109.27 -4.42
C VAL A 125 -2.22 -108.89 -3.28
N ASP A 126 -1.97 -107.74 -2.69
CA ASP A 126 -2.90 -107.05 -1.79
C ASP A 126 -3.32 -105.72 -2.43
N VAL A 127 -4.61 -105.41 -2.34
CA VAL A 127 -5.18 -104.14 -2.81
C VAL A 127 -6.13 -103.58 -1.77
N PHE A 128 -5.87 -102.34 -1.35
CA PHE A 128 -6.71 -101.62 -0.39
C PHE A 128 -6.89 -100.15 -0.73
N THR A 129 -8.02 -99.59 -0.31
CA THR A 129 -8.39 -98.19 -0.55
C THR A 129 -8.69 -97.46 0.75
N PHE A 130 -8.39 -96.16 0.81
CA PHE A 130 -8.61 -95.30 1.97
C PHE A 130 -8.89 -93.86 1.56
N GLN A 131 -9.36 -93.04 2.50
CA GLN A 131 -9.66 -91.62 2.28
C GLN A 131 -8.85 -90.71 3.20
N VAL A 132 -8.34 -89.62 2.62
CA VAL A 132 -7.78 -88.46 3.33
C VAL A 132 -8.81 -87.34 3.29
N GLU A 133 -9.26 -86.86 4.46
CA GLU A 133 -10.31 -85.84 4.55
C GLU A 133 -9.83 -84.45 4.12
N ALA A 134 -10.75 -83.60 3.65
CA ALA A 134 -10.47 -82.21 3.32
C ALA A 134 -9.88 -81.46 4.53
N GLY A 135 -8.77 -80.73 4.30
CA GLY A 135 -8.01 -80.08 5.37
C GLY A 135 -6.86 -80.94 5.92
N PHE A 136 -6.69 -82.18 5.42
CA PHE A 136 -5.56 -83.03 5.74
C PHE A 136 -4.84 -83.51 4.48
N GLN A 137 -3.62 -84.00 4.66
CA GLN A 137 -2.77 -84.57 3.61
C GLN A 137 -2.05 -85.83 4.11
N LEU A 138 -1.87 -86.83 3.25
CA LEU A 138 -0.97 -87.96 3.54
C LEU A 138 0.47 -87.49 3.32
N ASN A 139 1.14 -87.21 4.43
CA ASN A 139 2.47 -86.62 4.46
C ASN A 139 3.59 -87.67 4.35
N GLY A 140 3.32 -88.92 4.73
CA GLY A 140 4.33 -89.98 4.63
C GLY A 140 3.78 -91.39 4.55
N LEU A 141 4.61 -92.27 4.00
CA LEU A 141 4.39 -93.72 3.92
C LEU A 141 5.66 -94.41 4.37
N PHE A 142 5.63 -95.10 5.50
CA PHE A 142 6.82 -95.71 6.10
C PHE A 142 6.67 -97.22 6.17
N VAL A 143 7.77 -97.96 5.93
CA VAL A 143 7.82 -99.40 6.17
C VAL A 143 8.24 -99.60 7.62
N LEU A 144 7.38 -100.21 8.43
CA LEU A 144 7.67 -100.52 9.82
C LEU A 144 8.26 -101.93 9.98
N GLU A 145 7.71 -102.90 9.24
CA GLU A 145 8.12 -104.30 9.29
C GLU A 145 8.12 -104.87 7.86
N TYR A 146 9.05 -105.77 7.57
CA TYR A 146 9.17 -106.48 6.30
C TYR A 146 9.97 -107.77 6.52
N GLU A 147 9.30 -108.93 6.46
CA GLU A 147 9.88 -110.21 6.88
C GLU A 147 9.62 -111.34 5.89
N TYR A 148 10.50 -112.34 5.94
CA TYR A 148 10.40 -113.60 5.20
C TYR A 148 10.49 -114.78 6.17
N ASP A 149 9.75 -115.85 5.91
CA ASP A 149 9.95 -117.12 6.62
C ASP A 149 11.35 -117.72 6.31
N GLN A 150 11.83 -117.53 5.08
CA GLN A 150 13.22 -117.78 4.68
C GLN A 150 13.69 -116.70 3.70
N ILE A 151 14.75 -115.97 4.08
CA ILE A 151 15.29 -114.87 3.26
C ILE A 151 15.77 -115.42 1.90
N PRO A 152 15.25 -114.93 0.77
CA PRO A 152 15.67 -115.41 -0.54
C PRO A 152 17.16 -115.13 -0.81
N THR A 153 17.81 -116.13 -1.43
CA THR A 153 19.24 -116.04 -1.77
C THR A 153 19.50 -115.11 -2.94
N ASN A 154 18.50 -114.88 -3.81
CA ASN A 154 18.54 -113.89 -4.89
C ASN A 154 18.13 -112.51 -4.35
N PRO A 155 18.99 -111.49 -4.39
CA PRO A 155 18.66 -110.15 -3.92
C PRO A 155 17.48 -109.50 -4.65
N ASN A 156 17.21 -109.90 -5.90
CA ASN A 156 16.11 -109.35 -6.70
C ASN A 156 14.73 -109.85 -6.26
N GLU A 157 14.66 -110.82 -5.35
CA GLU A 157 13.42 -111.40 -4.80
C GLU A 157 13.13 -110.87 -3.38
N ARG A 158 13.84 -109.81 -2.95
CA ARG A 158 13.80 -109.27 -1.58
C ARG A 158 12.85 -108.07 -1.37
N ASN A 159 12.11 -107.67 -2.39
CA ASN A 159 11.26 -106.48 -2.36
C ASN A 159 9.86 -106.78 -2.89
N ALA A 160 8.88 -106.03 -2.42
CA ALA A 160 7.55 -105.95 -3.02
C ALA A 160 7.44 -104.68 -3.86
N PHE A 161 6.62 -104.73 -4.91
CA PHE A 161 6.24 -103.54 -5.66
C PHE A 161 4.99 -102.92 -5.04
N ILE A 162 4.95 -101.59 -4.90
CA ILE A 162 3.78 -100.84 -4.47
C ILE A 162 3.43 -99.78 -5.51
N ALA A 163 2.16 -99.70 -5.89
CA ALA A 163 1.61 -98.67 -6.75
C ALA A 163 0.43 -97.98 -6.08
N ILE A 164 0.21 -96.72 -6.46
CA ILE A 164 -0.78 -95.82 -5.89
C ILE A 164 -1.64 -95.29 -7.03
N ASP A 165 -2.96 -95.35 -6.85
CA ASP A 165 -3.94 -94.71 -7.72
C ASP A 165 -4.83 -93.72 -6.92
N ASP A 166 -5.43 -92.74 -7.59
CA ASP A 166 -6.35 -91.75 -7.01
C ASP A 166 -7.85 -92.09 -7.22
N THR A 167 -8.13 -93.36 -7.52
CA THR A 167 -9.48 -93.91 -7.63
C THR A 167 -9.78 -94.95 -6.53
N ASP A 168 -11.01 -95.45 -6.45
CA ASP A 168 -11.46 -96.48 -5.50
C ASP A 168 -11.20 -97.92 -5.98
N SER A 169 -10.44 -98.07 -7.06
CA SER A 169 -10.01 -99.35 -7.63
C SER A 169 -8.56 -99.24 -8.10
N PHE A 170 -7.97 -100.35 -8.57
CA PHE A 170 -6.67 -100.31 -9.23
C PHE A 170 -6.81 -100.87 -10.67
N PRO A 171 -6.19 -100.24 -11.69
CA PRO A 171 -6.46 -100.52 -13.10
C PRO A 171 -5.94 -101.88 -13.61
N TYR A 172 -5.16 -102.62 -12.81
CA TYR A 172 -4.50 -103.87 -13.20
C TYR A 172 -4.74 -104.97 -12.18
N ASP A 173 -4.96 -106.21 -12.62
CA ASP A 173 -5.03 -107.37 -11.74
C ASP A 173 -3.65 -108.01 -11.47
N ALA A 174 -3.64 -109.08 -10.67
CA ALA A 174 -2.43 -109.79 -10.27
C ALA A 174 -1.62 -110.41 -11.44
N PHE A 175 -2.26 -110.68 -12.58
CA PHE A 175 -1.62 -111.27 -13.76
C PHE A 175 -1.20 -110.22 -14.79
N ASP A 176 -1.81 -109.03 -14.76
CA ASP A 176 -1.54 -107.94 -15.70
C ASP A 176 -0.16 -107.29 -15.53
N LEU A 177 0.42 -107.34 -14.32
CA LEU A 177 1.72 -106.76 -13.97
C LEU A 177 2.92 -107.72 -14.14
N ASP A 178 2.70 -108.97 -14.59
CA ASP A 178 3.79 -109.83 -15.07
C ASP A 178 4.26 -109.32 -16.45
N ILE A 179 5.40 -108.64 -16.46
CA ILE A 179 6.01 -108.10 -17.69
C ILE A 179 6.32 -109.18 -18.74
N ASN A 180 6.35 -110.46 -18.37
CA ASN A 180 6.52 -111.57 -19.30
C ASN A 180 5.20 -111.96 -20.00
N ALA A 181 4.05 -111.67 -19.40
CA ALA A 181 2.72 -111.91 -19.95
C ALA A 181 2.14 -110.66 -20.65
N ASN A 182 2.47 -109.45 -20.19
CA ASN A 182 1.98 -108.19 -20.75
C ASN A 182 3.12 -107.15 -20.95
N PRO A 183 3.71 -107.04 -22.16
CA PRO A 183 4.81 -106.11 -22.42
C PRO A 183 4.36 -104.63 -22.60
N PHE A 184 3.08 -104.31 -22.39
CA PHE A 184 2.48 -102.99 -22.64
C PHE A 184 1.83 -102.37 -21.39
N LEU A 185 2.48 -102.48 -20.23
CA LEU A 185 2.06 -101.76 -19.03
C LEU A 185 2.03 -100.24 -19.30
N ASP A 186 0.86 -99.64 -19.14
CA ASP A 186 0.65 -98.21 -19.27
C ASP A 186 0.83 -97.56 -17.90
N GLU A 187 2.08 -97.19 -17.60
CA GLU A 187 2.48 -96.50 -16.36
C GLU A 187 1.73 -95.16 -16.14
N THR A 188 0.92 -94.71 -17.11
CA THR A 188 0.03 -93.55 -16.95
C THR A 188 -1.33 -93.91 -16.35
N GLN A 189 -1.67 -95.17 -16.07
CA GLN A 189 -2.98 -95.52 -15.50
C GLN A 189 -3.07 -95.36 -13.98
N PHE A 190 -1.95 -95.22 -13.28
CA PHE A 190 -1.89 -94.97 -11.83
C PHE A 190 -1.00 -93.76 -11.54
N ILE A 191 -1.09 -93.19 -10.34
CA ILE A 191 -0.47 -91.89 -10.04
C ILE A 191 1.00 -92.01 -9.63
N GLY A 192 1.46 -93.14 -9.13
CA GLY A 192 2.89 -93.38 -8.88
C GLY A 192 3.15 -94.73 -8.21
N GLY A 193 4.41 -95.09 -8.04
CA GLY A 193 4.77 -96.39 -7.46
C GLY A 193 6.27 -96.53 -7.20
N THR A 194 6.64 -97.49 -6.37
CA THR A 194 8.03 -97.77 -6.01
C THR A 194 8.19 -99.23 -5.58
N VAL A 195 9.39 -99.63 -5.20
CA VAL A 195 9.64 -100.91 -4.53
C VAL A 195 9.96 -100.65 -3.07
N PHE A 196 9.62 -101.61 -2.21
CA PHE A 196 9.99 -101.57 -0.80
C PHE A 196 10.42 -102.93 -0.25
N GLY A 197 11.28 -102.94 0.76
CA GLY A 197 11.80 -104.17 1.36
C GLY A 197 12.67 -103.92 2.59
N LEU A 198 13.63 -104.82 2.84
CA LEU A 198 14.48 -104.80 4.05
C LEU A 198 15.28 -103.50 4.24
N ASP A 199 15.66 -102.82 3.15
CA ASP A 199 16.44 -101.57 3.20
C ASP A 199 15.59 -100.35 3.63
N ASP A 200 14.27 -100.50 3.71
CA ASP A 200 13.33 -99.44 4.08
C ASP A 200 12.88 -99.51 5.54
N LEU A 201 13.41 -100.48 6.29
CA LEU A 201 13.12 -100.63 7.70
C LEU A 201 13.75 -99.48 8.51
N PRO A 202 13.14 -99.07 9.63
CA PRO A 202 13.66 -97.98 10.45
C PRO A 202 15.10 -98.23 10.93
N GLU A 203 15.44 -99.50 11.25
CA GLU A 203 16.77 -99.92 11.69
C GLU A 203 17.85 -99.77 10.59
N ALA A 204 17.44 -99.79 9.31
CA ALA A 204 18.31 -99.58 8.15
C ALA A 204 18.42 -98.09 7.75
N GLY A 205 17.74 -97.19 8.48
CA GLY A 205 17.65 -95.76 8.14
C GLY A 205 16.56 -95.44 7.11
N GLY A 206 15.53 -96.30 7.02
CA GLY A 206 14.41 -96.15 6.10
C GLY A 206 13.66 -94.83 6.25
N ALA A 207 13.53 -94.10 5.14
CA ALA A 207 12.73 -92.87 5.05
C ALA A 207 11.35 -93.16 4.43
N SER A 208 10.47 -92.16 4.44
CA SER A 208 9.16 -92.26 3.76
C SER A 208 9.33 -92.64 2.29
N ILE A 209 8.71 -93.75 1.90
CA ILE A 209 8.74 -94.25 0.52
C ILE A 209 7.73 -93.50 -0.37
N LEU A 210 6.83 -92.70 0.21
CA LEU A 210 5.86 -91.88 -0.53
C LEU A 210 6.56 -90.91 -1.49
N ARG A 211 7.66 -90.29 -1.03
CA ARG A 211 8.47 -89.40 -1.87
C ARG A 211 9.12 -90.14 -3.03
N ARG A 212 9.59 -91.38 -2.81
CA ARG A 212 10.14 -92.19 -3.89
C ARG A 212 9.07 -92.54 -4.92
N ALA A 213 7.85 -92.86 -4.48
CA ALA A 213 6.73 -93.13 -5.40
C ALA A 213 6.33 -91.89 -6.25
N GLY A 214 6.53 -90.68 -5.73
CA GLY A 214 6.21 -89.42 -6.41
C GLY A 214 7.28 -88.87 -7.39
N ILE A 215 8.55 -89.28 -7.29
CA ILE A 215 9.66 -88.69 -8.07
C ILE A 215 10.13 -89.58 -9.24
N VAL A 216 9.52 -90.76 -9.38
CA VAL A 216 9.71 -91.66 -10.53
C VAL A 216 9.21 -90.98 -11.80
N THR A 217 10.04 -90.94 -12.86
CA THR A 217 9.65 -90.41 -14.19
C THR A 217 8.35 -91.06 -14.67
N GLY A 218 7.29 -90.27 -14.84
CA GLY A 218 5.94 -90.76 -15.18
C GLY A 218 4.92 -90.64 -14.05
N SER A 219 5.35 -90.40 -12.82
CA SER A 219 4.47 -90.13 -11.66
C SER A 219 3.63 -88.86 -11.87
N LYS A 220 2.38 -88.91 -11.43
CA LYS A 220 1.37 -87.85 -11.55
C LYS A 220 1.11 -87.10 -10.24
N PHE A 221 1.82 -87.41 -9.17
CA PHE A 221 1.69 -86.69 -7.90
C PHE A 221 3.04 -86.21 -7.36
N VAL A 222 3.01 -85.10 -6.62
CA VAL A 222 4.13 -84.62 -5.82
C VAL A 222 3.69 -84.73 -4.36
N PRO A 223 4.40 -85.49 -3.49
CA PRO A 223 4.04 -85.58 -2.09
C PRO A 223 4.09 -84.21 -1.40
N PRO A 224 3.22 -83.96 -0.42
CA PRO A 224 2.25 -84.89 0.18
C PRO A 224 1.04 -85.15 -0.73
N LEU A 225 0.35 -86.29 -0.54
CA LEU A 225 -0.92 -86.54 -1.24
C LEU A 225 -2.03 -85.73 -0.54
N ALA A 226 -2.75 -84.90 -1.29
CA ALA A 226 -3.80 -84.04 -0.77
C ALA A 226 -5.02 -84.84 -0.28
N ALA A 227 -6.06 -84.16 0.21
CA ALA A 227 -7.35 -84.77 0.48
C ALA A 227 -7.90 -85.48 -0.76
N GLY A 228 -8.30 -86.73 -0.63
CA GLY A 228 -8.66 -87.59 -1.75
C GLY A 228 -8.92 -89.04 -1.35
N THR A 229 -9.40 -89.83 -2.30
CA THR A 229 -9.46 -91.29 -2.17
C THR A 229 -8.24 -91.87 -2.87
N TYR A 230 -7.57 -92.82 -2.24
CA TYR A 230 -6.38 -93.46 -2.79
C TYR A 230 -6.46 -94.97 -2.65
N THR A 231 -5.97 -95.68 -3.66
CA THR A 231 -5.87 -97.14 -3.65
C THR A 231 -4.42 -97.57 -3.79
N PHE A 232 -3.97 -98.42 -2.89
CA PHE A 232 -2.63 -99.02 -2.92
C PHE A 232 -2.74 -100.45 -3.42
N TYR A 233 -1.87 -100.79 -4.38
CA TYR A 233 -1.68 -102.11 -4.93
C TYR A 233 -0.28 -102.58 -4.57
N ILE A 234 -0.17 -103.73 -3.91
CA ILE A 234 1.09 -104.33 -3.49
C ILE A 234 1.22 -105.71 -4.11
N GLN A 235 2.33 -105.98 -4.77
CA GLN A 235 2.59 -107.28 -5.38
C GLN A 235 3.97 -107.81 -5.03
N GLN A 236 4.04 -109.09 -4.69
CA GLN A 236 5.30 -109.76 -4.38
C GLN A 236 6.06 -110.13 -5.67
N THR A 237 7.38 -109.91 -5.66
CA THR A 237 8.33 -110.27 -6.72
C THR A 237 9.14 -111.54 -6.42
N GLY A 238 9.04 -112.08 -5.20
CA GLY A 238 9.79 -113.23 -4.68
C GLY A 238 8.95 -114.21 -3.84
N PRO A 239 9.49 -114.83 -2.76
CA PRO A 239 8.74 -115.72 -1.88
C PRO A 239 7.76 -114.95 -0.97
N LEU A 240 6.86 -115.67 -0.30
CA LEU A 240 5.93 -115.11 0.68
C LEU A 240 6.62 -114.17 1.67
N ASN A 241 6.03 -113.00 1.91
CA ASN A 241 6.52 -112.02 2.88
C ASN A 241 5.38 -111.45 3.72
N ARG A 242 5.75 -110.90 4.87
CA ARG A 242 4.88 -110.06 5.71
C ARG A 242 5.39 -108.63 5.70
N TYR A 243 4.49 -107.66 5.76
CA TYR A 243 4.84 -106.24 5.84
C TYR A 243 3.92 -105.47 6.79
N SER A 244 4.44 -104.36 7.31
CA SER A 244 3.66 -103.34 8.03
C SER A 244 3.98 -101.97 7.45
N LEU A 245 2.98 -101.22 7.01
CA LEU A 245 3.09 -99.85 6.50
C LEU A 245 2.43 -98.85 7.46
N ASP A 246 3.05 -97.69 7.67
CA ASP A 246 2.47 -96.54 8.38
C ASP A 246 2.16 -95.41 7.40
N LEU A 247 0.86 -95.11 7.24
CA LEU A 247 0.31 -94.01 6.47
C LEU A 247 0.13 -92.80 7.39
N ARG A 248 1.04 -91.83 7.30
CA ARG A 248 1.05 -90.65 8.17
C ARG A 248 0.28 -89.48 7.58
N VAL A 249 -0.72 -88.98 8.32
CA VAL A 249 -1.57 -87.85 7.92
C VAL A 249 -1.30 -86.62 8.78
N THR A 250 -1.16 -85.45 8.15
CA THR A 250 -1.03 -84.13 8.79
C THR A 250 -2.11 -83.16 8.31
N GLU A 251 -2.37 -82.08 9.06
CA GLU A 251 -3.30 -81.01 8.66
C GLU A 251 -2.67 -80.09 7.60
N THR A 252 -3.47 -79.58 6.65
CA THR A 252 -3.08 -78.60 5.65
C THR A 252 -3.36 -77.19 6.20
N GLY A 253 -2.34 -76.52 6.76
CA GLY A 253 -2.52 -75.24 7.47
C GLY A 253 -3.15 -74.12 6.62
N LYS A 254 -4.17 -73.45 7.16
CA LYS A 254 -4.69 -72.14 6.69
C LYS A 254 -4.20 -71.06 7.65
N GLN A 255 -3.30 -70.18 7.19
CA GLN A 255 -2.81 -69.01 7.93
C GLN A 255 -3.38 -67.71 7.32
N SER A 256 -3.54 -66.67 8.14
CA SER A 256 -4.11 -65.35 7.80
C SER A 256 -3.18 -64.20 8.21
N VAL A 257 -3.40 -62.99 7.69
CA VAL A 257 -2.64 -61.78 8.10
C VAL A 257 -2.94 -61.43 9.56
N LEU A 258 -1.91 -61.44 10.40
CA LEU A 258 -1.95 -60.96 11.77
C LEU A 258 -1.78 -59.43 11.83
N ALA A 259 -0.77 -58.88 11.14
CA ALA A 259 -0.51 -57.44 11.09
C ALA A 259 0.39 -57.04 9.90
N TYR A 260 0.28 -55.79 9.45
CA TYR A 260 1.34 -55.14 8.68
C TYR A 260 2.14 -54.21 9.59
N HIS A 261 3.46 -54.30 9.55
CA HIS A 261 4.36 -53.45 10.32
C HIS A 261 5.01 -52.42 9.40
N VAL A 262 4.83 -51.14 9.73
CA VAL A 262 5.45 -50.02 9.03
C VAL A 262 6.60 -49.48 9.88
N THR A 263 7.81 -49.43 9.32
CA THR A 263 9.02 -48.93 9.99
C THR A 263 9.88 -48.09 9.05
N ASN A 264 10.97 -47.50 9.55
CA ASN A 264 11.98 -46.78 8.76
C ASN A 264 11.41 -45.71 7.81
N VAL A 265 10.45 -44.91 8.28
CA VAL A 265 9.97 -43.74 7.53
C VAL A 265 11.14 -42.75 7.38
N SER A 266 11.58 -42.53 6.14
CA SER A 266 12.82 -41.78 5.84
C SER A 266 12.76 -40.32 6.25
N ASP A 267 11.57 -39.72 6.18
CA ASP A 267 11.30 -38.37 6.67
C ASP A 267 9.92 -38.32 7.38
N PRO A 268 9.89 -38.52 8.71
CA PRO A 268 8.66 -38.45 9.48
C PRO A 268 8.07 -37.03 9.56
N THR A 269 8.85 -35.98 9.26
CA THR A 269 8.39 -34.59 9.42
C THR A 269 7.39 -34.17 8.35
N LEU A 270 7.34 -34.89 7.22
CA LEU A 270 6.36 -34.72 6.15
C LEU A 270 4.93 -35.10 6.55
N PHE A 271 4.71 -35.65 7.75
CA PHE A 271 3.40 -36.20 8.15
C PHE A 271 2.92 -35.66 9.50
N ALA A 272 1.70 -35.12 9.53
CA ALA A 272 0.96 -34.90 10.76
C ALA A 272 0.52 -36.22 11.41
N SER A 273 0.29 -37.25 10.59
CA SER A 273 0.15 -38.64 11.03
C SER A 273 0.81 -39.57 10.02
N GLY A 274 1.86 -40.28 10.45
CA GLY A 274 2.67 -41.13 9.57
C GLY A 274 1.92 -42.33 8.96
N PRO A 275 2.54 -43.04 7.99
CA PRO A 275 1.95 -44.17 7.30
C PRO A 275 1.66 -45.36 8.22
N THR A 276 0.45 -45.89 8.11
CA THR A 276 0.00 -47.12 8.78
C THR A 276 -0.78 -47.98 7.80
N ILE A 277 -0.68 -49.31 7.92
CA ILE A 277 -1.41 -50.25 7.05
C ILE A 277 -2.28 -51.15 7.94
N ASP A 278 -3.58 -51.20 7.66
CA ASP A 278 -4.49 -52.11 8.37
C ASP A 278 -4.46 -53.55 7.79
N ASN A 279 -5.07 -54.52 8.47
CA ASN A 279 -5.04 -55.93 8.05
C ASN A 279 -5.75 -56.19 6.70
N ASN A 280 -6.52 -55.24 6.18
CA ASN A 280 -7.10 -55.30 4.83
C ASN A 280 -6.14 -54.72 3.77
N GLY A 281 -4.92 -54.34 4.16
CA GLY A 281 -3.92 -53.76 3.28
C GLY A 281 -4.17 -52.29 2.92
N THR A 282 -4.97 -51.56 3.70
CA THR A 282 -5.25 -50.14 3.44
C THR A 282 -4.22 -49.24 4.10
N LEU A 283 -3.50 -48.44 3.31
CA LEU A 283 -2.55 -47.43 3.79
C LEU A 283 -3.29 -46.16 4.24
N ARG A 284 -2.95 -45.65 5.42
CA ARG A 284 -3.46 -44.39 5.97
C ARG A 284 -2.33 -43.48 6.45
N PHE A 285 -2.40 -42.20 6.09
CA PHE A 285 -1.47 -41.16 6.52
C PHE A 285 -2.10 -39.77 6.33
N ARG A 286 -1.52 -38.74 6.93
CA ARG A 286 -1.90 -37.34 6.72
C ARG A 286 -0.63 -36.50 6.56
N PRO A 287 -0.44 -35.80 5.42
CA PRO A 287 0.66 -34.86 5.28
C PRO A 287 0.65 -33.81 6.40
N ALA A 288 1.83 -33.33 6.78
CA ALA A 288 1.93 -32.12 7.60
C ALA A 288 1.58 -30.90 6.73
N THR A 289 1.02 -29.88 7.37
CA THR A 289 0.70 -28.60 6.71
C THR A 289 1.99 -28.00 6.14
N ASP A 290 1.92 -27.52 4.90
CA ASP A 290 3.02 -26.87 4.15
C ASP A 290 4.28 -27.75 3.99
N ALA A 291 4.12 -29.08 4.09
CA ALA A 291 5.22 -30.03 3.98
C ALA A 291 5.18 -30.77 2.65
N ASN A 292 6.17 -30.52 1.80
CA ASN A 292 6.37 -31.17 0.51
C ASN A 292 7.65 -32.03 0.48
N GLY A 293 7.68 -33.05 -0.37
CA GLY A 293 8.85 -33.92 -0.49
C GLY A 293 8.53 -35.36 -0.85
N THR A 294 9.46 -36.27 -0.60
CA THR A 294 9.24 -37.72 -0.81
C THR A 294 9.77 -38.50 0.39
N ALA A 295 8.92 -39.34 0.97
CA ALA A 295 9.29 -40.27 2.02
C ALA A 295 9.16 -41.72 1.54
N THR A 296 10.12 -42.54 1.92
CA THR A 296 10.08 -44.01 1.79
C THR A 296 9.86 -44.65 3.16
N PHE A 297 9.24 -45.82 3.22
CA PHE A 297 9.05 -46.58 4.46
C PHE A 297 9.06 -48.08 4.19
N ASP A 298 9.51 -48.84 5.18
CA ASP A 298 9.59 -50.30 5.12
C ASP A 298 8.29 -50.92 5.61
N VAL A 299 7.81 -51.93 4.88
CA VAL A 299 6.62 -52.72 5.19
C VAL A 299 6.98 -54.19 5.29
N THR A 300 6.60 -54.83 6.39
CA THR A 300 6.54 -56.30 6.50
C THR A 300 5.12 -56.75 6.83
N VAL A 301 4.77 -57.96 6.43
CA VAL A 301 3.53 -58.62 6.87
C VAL A 301 3.87 -59.73 7.85
N GLN A 302 3.06 -59.87 8.88
CA GLN A 302 3.09 -60.97 9.82
C GLN A 302 1.85 -61.84 9.65
N ASP A 303 2.02 -63.16 9.58
CA ASP A 303 0.92 -64.13 9.59
C ASP A 303 0.59 -64.63 11.02
N ASP A 304 -0.47 -65.43 11.17
CA ASP A 304 -0.91 -66.01 12.44
C ASP A 304 -0.38 -67.43 12.70
N GLY A 305 0.58 -67.91 11.90
CA GLY A 305 1.18 -69.23 11.97
C GLY A 305 2.22 -69.41 13.08
N GLY A 306 2.85 -68.32 13.53
CA GLY A 306 3.85 -68.32 14.59
C GLY A 306 5.25 -68.79 14.16
N THR A 307 6.18 -68.87 15.12
CA THR A 307 7.60 -69.19 14.89
C THR A 307 8.05 -70.50 15.55
N GLU A 308 7.11 -71.36 15.98
CA GLU A 308 7.47 -72.66 16.55
C GLU A 308 8.12 -73.56 15.48
N ASN A 309 8.80 -74.64 15.87
CA ASN A 309 9.47 -75.59 14.95
C ASN A 309 10.42 -74.99 13.88
N GLY A 310 10.86 -73.75 14.05
CA GLY A 310 11.71 -73.06 13.09
C GLY A 310 10.95 -72.24 12.04
N GLY A 311 9.65 -72.03 12.23
CA GLY A 311 8.71 -71.20 11.45
C GLY A 311 9.10 -69.74 11.27
N LEU A 312 8.72 -69.16 10.12
CA LEU A 312 8.95 -67.77 9.76
C LEU A 312 7.57 -67.13 9.53
N ASP A 313 7.14 -66.30 10.47
CA ASP A 313 5.85 -65.61 10.43
C ASP A 313 5.96 -64.18 9.89
N ILE A 314 7.16 -63.68 9.56
CA ILE A 314 7.42 -62.32 9.07
C ILE A 314 8.02 -62.37 7.66
N SER A 315 7.47 -61.57 6.77
CA SER A 315 7.94 -61.46 5.38
C SER A 315 9.27 -60.72 5.23
N ALA A 316 9.87 -60.83 4.03
CA ALA A 316 10.86 -59.84 3.60
C ALA A 316 10.26 -58.42 3.56
N VAL A 317 11.13 -57.42 3.72
CA VAL A 317 10.78 -55.99 3.66
C VAL A 317 10.42 -55.59 2.23
N GLN A 318 9.32 -54.84 2.09
CA GLN A 318 8.99 -54.07 0.89
C GLN A 318 9.05 -52.58 1.19
N VAL A 319 9.44 -51.78 0.19
CA VAL A 319 9.64 -50.33 0.37
C VAL A 319 8.50 -49.54 -0.27
N GLY A 320 7.63 -48.96 0.53
CA GLY A 320 6.60 -48.02 0.09
C GLY A 320 7.16 -46.62 -0.12
N THR A 321 6.54 -45.86 -1.04
CA THR A 321 6.91 -44.46 -1.33
C THR A 321 5.69 -43.57 -1.32
N ILE A 322 5.77 -42.43 -0.62
CA ILE A 322 4.80 -41.33 -0.67
C ILE A 322 5.52 -40.08 -1.14
N THR A 323 5.00 -39.43 -2.18
CA THR A 323 5.41 -38.12 -2.65
C THR A 323 4.33 -37.11 -2.34
N ILE A 324 4.71 -36.03 -1.67
CA ILE A 324 3.85 -34.90 -1.30
C ILE A 324 4.25 -33.72 -2.20
N ALA A 325 3.34 -33.31 -3.06
CA ALA A 325 3.53 -32.22 -4.02
C ALA A 325 3.18 -30.87 -3.37
N PRO A 326 3.97 -29.81 -3.64
CA PRO A 326 3.64 -28.47 -3.19
C PRO A 326 2.39 -27.93 -3.89
N VAL A 327 1.64 -27.09 -3.18
CA VAL A 327 0.43 -26.38 -3.61
C VAL A 327 0.61 -24.91 -3.29
N ASN A 328 0.19 -24.03 -4.21
CA ASN A 328 0.29 -22.61 -3.95
C ASN A 328 -0.61 -22.14 -2.80
N ASP A 329 -0.03 -21.47 -1.82
CA ASP A 329 -0.68 -20.84 -0.68
C ASP A 329 -1.11 -19.40 -0.94
N ARG A 330 -1.80 -18.81 0.04
CA ARG A 330 -2.20 -17.40 -0.01
C ARG A 330 -1.05 -16.51 0.43
N PRO A 331 -0.65 -15.50 -0.35
CA PRO A 331 0.36 -14.57 0.07
C PRO A 331 -0.18 -13.64 1.16
N THR A 332 0.73 -13.11 1.97
CA THR A 332 0.43 -12.04 2.93
C THR A 332 1.22 -10.78 2.59
N PHE A 333 0.72 -9.63 3.05
CA PHE A 333 1.37 -8.35 2.83
C PHE A 333 1.06 -7.41 3.98
N THR A 334 1.87 -6.37 4.11
CA THR A 334 1.61 -5.26 5.04
C THR A 334 1.48 -3.97 4.27
N THR A 335 0.62 -3.08 4.75
CA THR A 335 0.55 -1.70 4.27
C THR A 335 0.80 -0.69 5.37
N ILE A 336 1.24 0.50 4.98
CA ILE A 336 1.21 1.68 5.84
C ILE A 336 -0.08 2.46 5.62
N GLN A 337 -0.56 3.13 6.68
CA GLN A 337 -1.71 4.01 6.61
C GLN A 337 -1.33 5.30 5.86
N PRO A 338 -2.05 5.68 4.78
CA PRO A 338 -1.81 6.96 4.11
C PRO A 338 -1.94 8.13 5.09
N PRO A 339 -1.07 9.15 5.00
CA PRO A 339 -1.17 10.34 5.83
C PRO A 339 -2.45 11.13 5.51
N THR A 340 -2.97 11.84 6.52
CA THR A 340 -4.04 12.82 6.30
C THR A 340 -3.52 13.97 5.45
N ILE A 341 -4.31 14.38 4.47
CA ILE A 341 -4.03 15.54 3.61
C ILE A 341 -5.05 16.64 3.84
N VAL A 342 -4.72 17.86 3.44
CA VAL A 342 -5.69 18.96 3.44
C VAL A 342 -6.43 19.01 2.11
N GLN A 343 -7.67 19.52 2.14
CA GLN A 343 -8.47 19.77 0.95
C GLN A 343 -7.66 20.54 -0.11
N GLY A 344 -7.68 20.07 -1.36
CA GLY A 344 -6.95 20.68 -2.47
C GLY A 344 -5.45 20.35 -2.53
N SER A 345 -4.93 19.38 -1.77
CA SER A 345 -3.48 19.01 -1.79
C SER A 345 -2.95 18.46 -3.13
N GLY A 346 -3.80 18.29 -4.15
CA GLY A 346 -3.41 17.75 -5.45
C GLY A 346 -2.99 16.26 -5.40
N PRO A 347 -2.27 15.77 -6.42
CA PRO A 347 -1.86 14.37 -6.51
C PRO A 347 -0.95 13.93 -5.36
N GLN A 348 -1.26 12.77 -4.77
CA GLN A 348 -0.52 12.15 -3.67
C GLN A 348 0.24 10.91 -4.13
N SER A 349 1.41 10.70 -3.52
CA SER A 349 2.26 9.52 -3.71
C SER A 349 2.71 9.00 -2.35
N VAL A 350 2.28 7.79 -2.01
CA VAL A 350 2.61 7.13 -0.73
C VAL A 350 3.61 6.01 -1.03
N ALA A 351 4.88 6.38 -1.05
CA ALA A 351 5.98 5.45 -1.28
C ALA A 351 6.06 4.40 -0.16
N GLY A 352 6.36 3.15 -0.54
CA GLY A 352 6.37 2.03 0.41
C GLY A 352 4.99 1.71 1.01
N PHE A 353 3.91 2.09 0.30
CA PHE A 353 2.54 1.81 0.73
C PHE A 353 2.35 0.31 1.00
N ILE A 354 2.74 -0.57 0.08
CA ILE A 354 2.98 -1.99 0.39
C ILE A 354 4.40 -2.11 0.94
N SER A 355 4.52 -2.29 2.26
CA SER A 355 5.79 -2.27 2.98
C SER A 355 6.48 -3.64 3.07
N SER A 356 5.71 -4.72 3.01
CA SER A 356 6.24 -6.08 2.90
C SER A 356 5.30 -6.98 2.10
N PHE A 357 5.87 -8.02 1.52
CA PHE A 357 5.17 -9.09 0.82
C PHE A 357 5.83 -10.40 1.22
N ASP A 358 5.01 -11.37 1.58
CA ASP A 358 5.41 -12.72 1.93
C ASP A 358 4.61 -13.67 1.03
N PRO A 359 5.26 -14.40 0.10
CA PRO A 359 4.56 -15.29 -0.81
C PRO A 359 3.85 -16.44 -0.08
N GLY A 360 4.37 -16.88 1.06
CA GLY A 360 3.87 -18.04 1.80
C GLY A 360 5.03 -18.86 2.41
N PRO A 361 4.83 -20.17 2.65
CA PRO A 361 5.84 -21.06 3.21
C PRO A 361 7.16 -21.14 2.40
N ASP A 362 8.17 -21.79 2.97
CA ASP A 362 9.55 -21.77 2.46
C ASP A 362 9.70 -22.25 1.00
N ASP A 363 8.87 -23.19 0.55
CA ASP A 363 8.87 -23.70 -0.82
C ASP A 363 8.34 -22.68 -1.84
N GLU A 364 7.70 -21.61 -1.36
CA GLU A 364 7.19 -20.49 -2.14
C GLU A 364 8.09 -19.26 -2.12
N SER A 365 9.21 -19.30 -1.40
CA SER A 365 10.14 -18.18 -1.24
C SER A 365 10.68 -17.57 -2.54
N SER A 366 10.59 -18.30 -3.65
CA SER A 366 10.99 -17.82 -4.99
C SER A 366 9.88 -17.06 -5.74
N GLN A 367 8.65 -17.09 -5.24
CA GLN A 367 7.52 -16.40 -5.84
C GLN A 367 7.57 -14.90 -5.58
N ILE A 368 7.01 -14.13 -6.50
CA ILE A 368 7.02 -12.67 -6.45
C ILE A 368 5.61 -12.11 -6.57
N ARG A 369 5.40 -10.93 -5.97
CA ARG A 369 4.19 -10.14 -6.23
C ARG A 369 4.12 -9.77 -7.71
N ILE A 370 3.04 -10.16 -8.37
CA ILE A 370 2.76 -9.81 -9.77
C ILE A 370 1.87 -8.57 -9.86
N SER A 371 0.91 -8.41 -8.95
CA SER A 371 0.01 -7.25 -8.98
C SER A 371 -0.55 -6.91 -7.61
N ALA A 372 -1.02 -5.66 -7.48
CA ALA A 372 -1.86 -5.20 -6.40
C ALA A 372 -3.15 -4.62 -7.00
N ARG A 373 -4.29 -4.88 -6.36
CA ARG A 373 -5.60 -4.45 -6.85
C ARG A 373 -6.38 -3.76 -5.74
N ILE A 374 -7.06 -2.68 -6.11
CA ILE A 374 -7.97 -1.95 -5.24
C ILE A 374 -9.42 -2.29 -5.63
N THR A 375 -10.24 -2.58 -4.63
CA THR A 375 -11.66 -2.94 -4.77
C THR A 375 -12.50 -2.33 -3.64
N ASN A 376 -13.83 -2.55 -3.66
CA ASN A 376 -14.75 -2.19 -2.57
C ASN A 376 -14.63 -0.74 -2.06
N PHE A 377 -14.70 0.24 -2.97
CA PHE A 377 -14.74 1.65 -2.60
C PHE A 377 -16.07 2.01 -1.92
N ASP A 378 -15.99 2.63 -0.75
CA ASP A 378 -17.19 3.18 -0.08
C ASP A 378 -17.79 4.35 -0.88
N ASN A 379 -16.95 5.18 -1.49
CA ASN A 379 -17.37 6.31 -2.32
C ASN A 379 -16.30 6.62 -3.40
N PRO A 380 -16.38 6.02 -4.60
CA PRO A 380 -15.38 6.23 -5.65
C PRO A 380 -15.34 7.68 -6.17
N GLU A 381 -16.44 8.43 -6.04
CA GLU A 381 -16.53 9.84 -6.43
C GLU A 381 -15.69 10.78 -5.52
N PHE A 382 -15.06 10.24 -4.48
CA PHE A 382 -14.11 10.97 -3.63
C PHE A 382 -12.84 11.40 -4.39
N PHE A 383 -12.51 10.70 -5.48
CA PHE A 383 -11.30 10.92 -6.27
C PHE A 383 -11.61 11.44 -7.68
N ASP A 384 -10.66 12.17 -8.29
CA ASP A 384 -10.72 12.54 -9.72
C ASP A 384 -10.57 11.31 -10.64
N ALA A 385 -9.76 10.35 -10.19
CA ALA A 385 -9.61 9.04 -10.79
C ALA A 385 -9.39 8.01 -9.67
N ASN A 386 -9.82 6.77 -9.90
CA ASN A 386 -9.63 5.71 -8.91
C ASN A 386 -8.14 5.59 -8.53
N PRO A 387 -7.82 5.46 -7.22
CA PRO A 387 -6.47 5.21 -6.76
C PRO A 387 -5.84 4.00 -7.46
N ILE A 388 -4.52 4.05 -7.65
CA ILE A 388 -3.74 2.98 -8.26
C ILE A 388 -2.55 2.63 -7.38
N ILE A 389 -2.15 1.35 -7.41
CA ILE A 389 -0.89 0.89 -6.82
C ILE A 389 0.01 0.47 -7.98
N ASP A 390 1.23 0.98 -8.02
CA ASP A 390 2.16 0.66 -9.09
C ASP A 390 2.89 -0.68 -8.87
N ALA A 391 3.87 -0.98 -9.74
CA ALA A 391 4.65 -2.19 -9.66
C ALA A 391 5.61 -2.24 -8.45
N ASP A 392 6.08 -1.11 -7.92
CA ASP A 392 6.94 -1.06 -6.75
C ASP A 392 6.15 -1.15 -5.43
N GLY A 393 4.84 -0.86 -5.47
CA GLY A 393 3.93 -0.93 -4.34
C GLY A 393 3.54 0.45 -3.80
N THR A 394 3.88 1.51 -4.52
CA THR A 394 3.49 2.90 -4.21
C THR A 394 2.03 3.14 -4.57
N LEU A 395 1.29 3.74 -3.63
CA LEU A 395 -0.11 4.16 -3.84
C LEU A 395 -0.15 5.59 -4.39
N PHE A 396 -0.89 5.78 -5.47
CA PHE A 396 -1.18 7.08 -6.08
C PHE A 396 -2.67 7.39 -6.03
N TYR A 397 -3.02 8.61 -5.63
CA TYR A 397 -4.41 9.08 -5.62
C TYR A 397 -4.48 10.61 -5.70
N THR A 398 -5.62 11.13 -6.17
CA THR A 398 -5.94 12.56 -6.13
C THR A 398 -7.37 12.72 -5.63
N ALA A 399 -7.54 13.28 -4.44
CA ALA A 399 -8.86 13.63 -3.91
C ALA A 399 -9.42 14.83 -4.69
N ARG A 400 -10.75 14.91 -4.85
CA ARG A 400 -11.39 16.06 -5.50
C ARG A 400 -11.10 17.36 -4.71
N PRO A 401 -10.90 18.50 -5.39
CA PRO A 401 -10.53 19.77 -4.73
C PRO A 401 -11.48 20.22 -3.62
N ASP A 402 -12.77 19.90 -3.71
CA ASP A 402 -13.82 20.39 -2.81
C ASP A 402 -14.34 19.36 -1.79
N ILE A 403 -13.63 18.24 -1.64
CA ILE A 403 -14.04 17.15 -0.74
C ILE A 403 -13.28 17.21 0.59
N THR A 404 -14.02 16.86 1.66
CA THR A 404 -13.48 16.63 3.01
C THR A 404 -14.05 15.32 3.57
N GLY A 405 -13.44 14.82 4.64
CA GLY A 405 -13.83 13.59 5.30
C GLY A 405 -12.95 12.39 4.92
N SER A 406 -13.48 11.18 5.10
CA SER A 406 -12.73 9.95 4.90
C SER A 406 -13.42 9.00 3.93
N VAL A 407 -12.63 8.25 3.18
CA VAL A 407 -13.10 7.16 2.29
C VAL A 407 -12.25 5.92 2.49
N SER A 408 -12.87 4.73 2.46
CA SER A 408 -12.16 3.46 2.54
C SER A 408 -12.31 2.62 1.27
N PHE A 409 -11.31 1.75 1.05
CA PHE A 409 -11.28 0.74 0.00
C PHE A 409 -10.46 -0.48 0.46
N ASP A 410 -10.63 -1.60 -0.24
CA ASP A 410 -9.92 -2.85 0.05
C ASP A 410 -8.77 -3.09 -0.93
N VAL A 411 -7.63 -3.54 -0.43
CA VAL A 411 -6.43 -3.90 -1.20
C VAL A 411 -6.18 -5.40 -1.11
N THR A 412 -5.85 -6.02 -2.25
CA THR A 412 -5.35 -7.41 -2.34
C THR A 412 -4.11 -7.45 -3.20
N VAL A 413 -3.18 -8.36 -2.90
CA VAL A 413 -2.01 -8.64 -3.75
C VAL A 413 -2.10 -10.04 -4.35
N THR A 414 -1.49 -10.23 -5.52
CA THR A 414 -1.41 -11.52 -6.20
C THR A 414 0.04 -11.90 -6.45
N ASP A 415 0.41 -13.14 -6.15
CA ASP A 415 1.74 -13.72 -6.38
C ASP A 415 1.89 -14.33 -7.79
N SER A 416 2.98 -15.10 -8.00
CA SER A 416 3.30 -15.79 -9.24
C SER A 416 3.01 -17.29 -9.28
N GLY A 417 2.59 -17.91 -8.17
CA GLY A 417 2.43 -19.36 -8.04
C GLY A 417 1.10 -19.92 -8.58
N GLY A 418 0.11 -19.07 -8.82
CA GLY A 418 -1.22 -19.48 -9.33
C GLY A 418 -2.13 -20.02 -8.21
N GLY A 419 -3.17 -20.80 -8.50
CA GLY A 419 -4.01 -21.39 -7.44
C GLY A 419 -4.60 -20.37 -6.45
N LEU A 420 -4.29 -20.52 -5.15
CA LEU A 420 -4.68 -19.60 -4.08
C LEU A 420 -3.82 -18.33 -4.00
N GLY A 421 -3.15 -17.93 -5.07
CA GLY A 421 -2.17 -16.84 -5.05
C GLY A 421 -2.71 -15.41 -4.93
N THR A 422 -3.88 -15.20 -4.32
CA THR A 422 -4.40 -13.87 -3.96
C THR A 422 -4.60 -13.76 -2.46
N SER A 423 -4.03 -12.72 -1.87
CA SER A 423 -4.09 -12.45 -0.43
C SER A 423 -5.52 -12.22 0.05
N ASP A 424 -5.72 -12.28 1.36
CA ASP A 424 -6.90 -11.68 1.98
C ASP A 424 -6.91 -10.16 1.78
N SER A 425 -8.09 -9.55 1.88
CA SER A 425 -8.28 -8.11 1.67
C SER A 425 -7.90 -7.30 2.91
N GLN A 426 -7.09 -6.26 2.74
CA GLN A 426 -6.81 -5.26 3.78
C GLN A 426 -7.58 -3.96 3.49
N ARG A 427 -8.31 -3.44 4.49
CA ARG A 427 -9.08 -2.21 4.37
C ARG A 427 -8.23 -0.98 4.70
N ILE A 428 -8.25 0.00 3.82
CA ILE A 428 -7.41 1.20 3.85
C ILE A 428 -8.32 2.42 3.87
N THR A 429 -7.93 3.45 4.61
CA THR A 429 -8.69 4.71 4.68
C THR A 429 -7.83 5.86 4.19
N ILE A 430 -8.41 6.80 3.46
CA ILE A 430 -7.81 8.10 3.14
C ILE A 430 -8.64 9.16 3.84
N THR A 431 -7.98 10.12 4.48
CA THR A 431 -8.62 11.24 5.21
C THR A 431 -8.17 12.56 4.60
N VAL A 432 -9.15 13.42 4.34
CA VAL A 432 -8.98 14.79 3.84
C VAL A 432 -9.60 15.75 4.84
N ASP A 433 -8.76 16.54 5.51
CA ASP A 433 -9.20 17.59 6.41
C ASP A 433 -9.61 18.83 5.62
N PRO A 434 -10.58 19.63 6.09
CA PRO A 434 -10.89 20.92 5.48
C PRO A 434 -9.64 21.80 5.42
N LYS A 435 -9.51 22.57 4.34
CA LYS A 435 -8.48 23.61 4.27
C LYS A 435 -8.75 24.59 5.43
N PRO A 436 -7.77 24.91 6.29
CA PRO A 436 -7.96 25.94 7.31
C PRO A 436 -8.46 27.23 6.64
N ILE A 437 -9.52 27.81 7.18
CA ILE A 437 -9.92 29.17 6.80
C ILE A 437 -8.85 30.07 7.41
N VAL A 438 -8.24 30.85 6.54
CA VAL A 438 -7.18 31.77 6.87
C VAL A 438 -7.86 33.14 6.94
N GLU A 439 -7.96 33.68 8.15
CA GLU A 439 -8.58 34.98 8.40
C GLU A 439 -7.50 36.03 8.65
N ASP A 440 -7.80 37.26 8.27
CA ASP A 440 -7.04 38.47 8.55
C ASP A 440 -7.83 39.34 9.54
N LEU A 441 -7.18 39.82 10.60
CA LEU A 441 -7.73 40.45 11.79
C LEU A 441 -6.91 41.69 12.13
N GLY A 442 -7.59 42.72 12.65
CA GLY A 442 -6.93 43.97 13.03
C GLY A 442 -5.97 43.83 14.22
N ASP A 443 -5.23 44.89 14.48
CA ASP A 443 -4.11 44.91 15.40
C ASP A 443 -4.04 46.19 16.26
N ALA A 444 -5.08 47.05 16.20
CA ALA A 444 -5.22 48.21 17.07
C ALA A 444 -5.07 47.87 18.57
N PRO A 445 -4.51 48.77 19.40
CA PRO A 445 -4.26 48.49 20.81
C PRO A 445 -5.54 48.33 21.62
N GLU A 446 -5.41 47.88 22.87
CA GLU A 446 -6.50 48.02 23.82
C GLU A 446 -6.86 49.52 24.01
N PRO A 447 -8.16 49.88 24.08
CA PRO A 447 -9.31 49.00 24.28
C PRO A 447 -10.04 48.55 23.00
N TYR A 448 -9.55 48.84 21.80
CA TYR A 448 -10.23 48.50 20.54
C TYR A 448 -10.45 46.98 20.38
N PRO A 449 -11.59 46.53 19.83
CA PRO A 449 -11.88 45.10 19.65
C PRO A 449 -11.15 44.53 18.42
N VAL A 450 -10.07 43.78 18.66
CA VAL A 450 -9.29 43.08 17.62
C VAL A 450 -9.31 41.56 17.75
N THR A 451 -9.41 41.04 18.97
CA THR A 451 -9.38 39.60 19.23
C THR A 451 -10.73 38.93 18.96
N ILE A 452 -10.70 37.65 18.58
CA ILE A 452 -11.89 36.83 18.27
C ILE A 452 -12.85 36.75 19.46
N ASP A 453 -12.34 36.67 20.69
CA ASP A 453 -13.17 36.62 21.90
C ASP A 453 -13.93 37.93 22.17
N ARG A 454 -13.47 39.04 21.57
CA ARG A 454 -14.11 40.36 21.58
C ARG A 454 -14.86 40.68 20.28
N ASP A 455 -15.11 39.66 19.46
CA ASP A 455 -15.70 39.76 18.12
C ASP A 455 -14.95 40.76 17.22
N GLY A 456 -13.62 40.77 17.29
CA GLY A 456 -12.78 41.60 16.44
C GLY A 456 -13.11 41.46 14.96
N ALA A 457 -12.86 42.54 14.22
CA ALA A 457 -12.96 42.54 12.77
C ALA A 457 -12.08 41.42 12.20
N ARG A 458 -12.65 40.61 11.31
CA ARG A 458 -11.92 39.54 10.63
C ARG A 458 -12.44 39.27 9.23
N HIS A 459 -11.57 38.92 8.30
CA HIS A 459 -11.89 38.69 6.90
C HIS A 459 -11.24 37.40 6.41
N ILE A 460 -11.93 36.61 5.59
CA ILE A 460 -11.27 35.47 4.93
C ILE A 460 -10.33 36.03 3.86
N VAL A 461 -9.05 35.69 3.93
CA VAL A 461 -8.04 36.22 2.98
C VAL A 461 -8.29 35.70 1.57
N GLY A 462 -8.30 36.60 0.59
CA GLY A 462 -8.57 36.30 -0.81
C GLY A 462 -7.86 37.26 -1.77
N ASP A 463 -8.46 37.49 -2.94
CA ASP A 463 -7.90 38.39 -3.97
C ASP A 463 -8.32 39.87 -3.78
N VAL A 464 -9.07 40.17 -2.72
CA VAL A 464 -9.56 41.51 -2.38
C VAL A 464 -8.84 41.92 -1.10
N PHE A 465 -7.97 42.91 -1.19
CA PHE A 465 -7.15 43.43 -0.09
C PHE A 465 -6.63 44.83 -0.47
N LEU A 466 -6.01 45.54 0.47
CA LEU A 466 -5.41 46.84 0.31
C LEU A 466 -3.88 46.69 0.17
N GLY A 467 -3.27 47.62 -0.56
CA GLY A 467 -1.83 47.64 -0.80
C GLY A 467 -1.27 46.41 -1.52
N ALA A 468 -0.10 45.93 -1.09
CA ALA A 468 0.70 44.96 -1.85
C ALA A 468 0.50 43.52 -1.38
N THR A 469 0.22 43.30 -0.10
CA THR A 469 0.08 41.95 0.48
C THR A 469 -0.92 41.93 1.61
N ALA A 470 -1.79 40.91 1.64
CA ALA A 470 -2.56 40.56 2.84
C ALA A 470 -1.88 39.46 3.65
N THR A 471 -1.92 39.60 4.97
CA THR A 471 -1.48 38.53 5.90
C THR A 471 -2.66 37.80 6.50
N SER A 472 -2.38 36.96 7.48
CA SER A 472 -3.38 36.16 8.15
C SER A 472 -2.87 35.65 9.47
N GLU A 473 -3.77 35.60 10.45
CA GLU A 473 -3.45 35.16 11.79
C GLU A 473 -4.58 34.35 12.40
N SER A 474 -4.23 33.65 13.47
CA SER A 474 -5.20 32.84 14.20
C SER A 474 -6.10 33.65 15.14
N ASP A 475 -5.67 34.87 15.48
CA ASP A 475 -6.36 35.81 16.37
C ASP A 475 -5.73 37.21 16.21
N GLY A 476 -6.45 38.27 16.57
CA GLY A 476 -5.98 39.66 16.45
C GLY A 476 -4.77 39.95 17.33
N GLN A 477 -3.87 40.82 16.85
CA GLN A 477 -2.56 41.06 17.47
C GLN A 477 -2.41 42.52 17.97
N PRO A 478 -3.08 42.91 19.08
CA PRO A 478 -3.06 44.30 19.54
C PRO A 478 -1.65 44.83 19.78
N SER A 479 -1.34 46.00 19.21
CA SER A 479 -0.04 46.66 19.30
C SER A 479 -0.18 48.15 19.61
N GLU A 480 0.76 48.76 20.34
CA GLU A 480 0.68 50.21 20.67
C GLU A 480 0.69 51.13 19.44
N ALA A 481 1.18 50.61 18.31
CA ALA A 481 1.34 51.37 17.08
C ALA A 481 0.37 50.99 15.97
N ALA A 482 -0.42 49.92 16.15
CA ALA A 482 -1.12 49.25 15.05
C ALA A 482 -0.11 48.92 13.92
N ASP A 483 0.91 48.12 14.27
CA ASP A 483 2.00 47.69 13.37
C ASP A 483 2.50 46.24 13.65
N ALA A 484 1.70 45.41 14.33
CA ALA A 484 2.06 44.05 14.67
C ALA A 484 1.91 43.07 13.51
N ASP A 485 0.98 43.34 12.58
CA ASP A 485 1.03 42.72 11.26
C ASP A 485 1.94 43.54 10.33
N ALA A 486 2.48 42.88 9.30
CA ALA A 486 3.43 43.50 8.37
C ALA A 486 2.74 43.99 7.09
N ALA A 487 1.41 43.92 7.03
CA ALA A 487 0.60 44.03 5.83
C ALA A 487 -0.29 45.27 5.80
N ASP A 488 -0.33 46.07 6.87
CA ASP A 488 -0.88 47.43 6.86
C ASP A 488 -0.12 48.36 5.88
N ASP A 489 -0.25 48.14 4.58
CA ASP A 489 0.50 48.80 3.52
C ASP A 489 -0.37 49.50 2.46
N GLY A 490 -1.69 49.44 2.61
CA GLY A 490 -2.65 49.98 1.67
C GLY A 490 -3.08 51.43 1.88
N VAL A 491 -2.95 51.99 3.10
CA VAL A 491 -3.44 53.34 3.43
C VAL A 491 -2.31 54.33 3.71
N THR A 492 -2.42 55.53 3.15
CA THR A 492 -1.52 56.66 3.42
C THR A 492 -2.31 57.93 3.70
N PHE A 493 -2.03 58.57 4.83
CA PHE A 493 -2.51 59.93 5.13
C PHE A 493 -1.74 60.94 4.28
N ILE A 494 -2.42 61.54 3.30
CA ILE A 494 -1.81 62.54 2.42
C ILE A 494 -2.00 63.96 2.94
N THR A 495 -2.82 64.17 3.96
CA THR A 495 -2.91 65.45 4.67
C THR A 495 -2.92 65.25 6.18
N ASP A 496 -2.50 66.27 6.93
CA ASP A 496 -2.67 66.26 8.39
C ASP A 496 -4.16 66.31 8.77
N VAL A 497 -4.52 65.61 9.85
CA VAL A 497 -5.89 65.53 10.37
C VAL A 497 -6.12 66.64 11.39
N LEU A 498 -6.83 67.70 11.00
CA LEU A 498 -6.97 68.92 11.81
C LEU A 498 -8.32 68.98 12.54
N ALA A 499 -8.34 69.02 13.87
CA ALA A 499 -9.56 69.18 14.65
C ALA A 499 -9.85 70.64 15.02
N ILE A 500 -11.13 71.02 14.91
CA ILE A 500 -11.65 72.34 15.30
C ILE A 500 -12.89 72.15 16.17
N SER A 501 -13.06 72.97 17.20
CA SER A 501 -14.13 72.81 18.19
C SER A 501 -15.55 72.97 17.65
N ASP A 502 -15.75 73.76 16.60
CA ASP A 502 -17.08 74.19 16.13
C ASP A 502 -17.29 74.03 14.62
N THR A 503 -16.29 73.51 13.90
CA THR A 503 -16.30 73.43 12.44
C THR A 503 -15.77 72.06 12.00
N GLU A 504 -16.48 71.41 11.09
CA GLU A 504 -16.02 70.18 10.42
C GLU A 504 -14.88 70.52 9.46
N THR A 505 -13.85 69.69 9.44
CA THR A 505 -12.74 69.77 8.48
C THR A 505 -12.70 68.49 7.62
N THR A 506 -11.82 68.46 6.64
CA THR A 506 -11.58 67.28 5.81
C THR A 506 -10.09 67.06 5.68
N ALA A 507 -9.67 65.80 5.81
CA ALA A 507 -8.35 65.30 5.49
C ALA A 507 -8.42 64.29 4.33
N GLY A 508 -7.31 64.09 3.64
CA GLY A 508 -7.21 63.22 2.47
C GLY A 508 -6.46 61.94 2.80
N LEU A 509 -6.95 60.83 2.25
CA LEU A 509 -6.31 59.52 2.30
C LEU A 509 -6.04 59.03 0.87
N SER A 510 -4.88 58.43 0.65
CA SER A 510 -4.61 57.59 -0.51
C SER A 510 -4.73 56.14 -0.10
N ILE A 511 -5.56 55.37 -0.81
CA ILE A 511 -5.84 53.96 -0.52
C ILE A 511 -5.59 53.13 -1.79
N ASP A 512 -4.59 52.26 -1.75
CA ASP A 512 -4.28 51.34 -2.84
C ASP A 512 -5.11 50.06 -2.68
N ALA A 513 -5.89 49.69 -3.68
CA ALA A 513 -6.75 48.51 -3.63
C ALA A 513 -6.30 47.47 -4.66
N SER A 514 -6.20 46.20 -4.25
CA SER A 514 -5.76 45.12 -5.16
C SER A 514 -6.81 44.76 -6.22
N ALA A 515 -8.09 44.98 -5.90
CA ALA A 515 -9.23 44.65 -6.75
C ALA A 515 -10.35 45.71 -6.65
N SER A 516 -11.39 45.58 -7.47
CA SER A 516 -12.63 46.34 -7.25
C SER A 516 -13.36 45.80 -6.02
N GLY A 517 -13.72 46.68 -5.10
CA GLY A 517 -14.42 46.32 -3.87
C GLY A 517 -15.04 47.54 -3.19
N TYR A 518 -15.45 47.33 -1.95
CA TYR A 518 -16.06 48.34 -1.09
C TYR A 518 -15.24 48.51 0.19
N LEU A 519 -14.93 49.76 0.52
CA LEU A 519 -14.28 50.13 1.77
C LEU A 519 -15.32 50.64 2.78
N ASP A 520 -15.27 50.06 3.97
CA ASP A 520 -15.87 50.59 5.19
C ASP A 520 -14.74 51.01 6.14
N ALA A 521 -14.72 52.27 6.60
CA ALA A 521 -13.63 52.77 7.45
C ALA A 521 -14.13 53.73 8.55
N TRP A 522 -13.46 53.64 9.70
CA TRP A 522 -13.78 54.36 10.93
C TRP A 522 -12.54 55.00 11.54
N ALA A 523 -12.73 56.06 12.30
CA ALA A 523 -11.69 56.66 13.12
C ALA A 523 -12.25 57.17 14.43
N ASP A 524 -11.55 56.86 15.53
CA ASP A 524 -11.92 57.32 16.86
C ASP A 524 -11.58 58.82 16.97
N PHE A 525 -12.58 59.68 16.80
CA PHE A 525 -12.37 61.13 16.77
C PHE A 525 -12.47 61.76 18.16
N ASN A 526 -13.20 61.13 19.07
CA ASN A 526 -13.43 61.63 20.41
C ASN A 526 -12.39 61.08 21.43
N ARG A 527 -11.57 60.13 21.00
CA ARG A 527 -10.50 59.43 21.73
C ARG A 527 -11.00 58.68 22.96
N ASP A 528 -12.16 58.03 22.86
CA ASP A 528 -12.74 57.24 23.95
C ASP A 528 -12.44 55.73 23.88
N GLY A 529 -11.80 55.27 22.80
CA GLY A 529 -11.32 53.91 22.64
C GLY A 529 -12.28 52.96 21.93
N ASP A 530 -13.27 53.48 21.20
CA ASP A 530 -14.09 52.68 20.29
C ASP A 530 -14.34 53.37 18.93
N TRP A 531 -15.16 52.75 18.08
CA TRP A 531 -15.55 53.27 16.75
C TRP A 531 -17.08 53.29 16.58
N ASP A 532 -17.82 53.17 17.69
CA ASP A 532 -19.26 52.94 17.68
C ASP A 532 -20.07 54.25 17.65
N ASP A 533 -19.38 55.40 17.67
CA ASP A 533 -20.00 56.71 17.76
C ASP A 533 -20.51 57.26 16.41
N VAL A 534 -21.54 58.10 16.50
CA VAL A 534 -22.08 58.79 15.32
C VAL A 534 -21.06 59.80 14.81
N GLY A 535 -20.60 59.58 13.57
CA GLY A 535 -19.65 60.46 12.89
C GLY A 535 -18.26 59.87 12.74
N GLU A 536 -17.99 58.71 13.36
CA GLU A 536 -16.69 58.03 13.28
C GLU A 536 -16.52 57.20 12.01
N GLN A 537 -17.63 56.68 11.47
CA GLN A 537 -17.62 56.08 10.14
C GLN A 537 -17.54 57.16 9.06
N PHE A 538 -16.35 57.39 8.51
CA PHE A 538 -16.14 58.36 7.43
C PHE A 538 -16.26 57.74 6.03
N ALA A 539 -16.09 56.42 5.91
CA ALA A 539 -16.34 55.66 4.68
C ALA A 539 -17.36 54.54 4.95
N ALA A 540 -18.49 54.56 4.24
CA ALA A 540 -19.53 53.55 4.32
C ALA A 540 -19.77 52.96 2.93
N SER A 541 -19.16 51.80 2.69
CA SER A 541 -19.23 51.01 1.47
C SER A 541 -18.91 51.83 0.23
N ILE A 542 -17.83 52.60 0.29
CA ILE A 542 -17.39 53.40 -0.85
C ILE A 542 -16.70 52.47 -1.86
N SER A 543 -17.04 52.62 -3.14
CA SER A 543 -16.46 51.76 -4.18
C SER A 543 -15.04 52.21 -4.51
N LEU A 544 -14.09 51.29 -4.39
CA LEU A 544 -12.71 51.47 -4.82
C LEU A 544 -12.43 50.75 -6.13
N ARG A 545 -11.53 51.30 -6.93
CA ARG A 545 -11.01 50.69 -8.16
C ARG A 545 -9.63 50.10 -7.87
N PRO A 546 -9.18 49.08 -8.63
CA PRO A 546 -7.82 48.58 -8.50
C PRO A 546 -6.79 49.71 -8.70
N GLY A 547 -5.78 49.75 -7.84
CA GLY A 547 -4.79 50.82 -7.77
C GLY A 547 -5.14 51.92 -6.75
N PRO A 548 -4.46 53.08 -6.80
CA PRO A 548 -4.66 54.15 -5.83
C PRO A 548 -6.01 54.85 -6.01
N ASN A 549 -6.70 55.06 -4.90
CA ASN A 549 -7.95 55.80 -4.78
C ASN A 549 -7.76 56.91 -3.76
N THR A 550 -8.40 58.06 -3.96
CA THR A 550 -8.36 59.14 -2.98
C THR A 550 -9.69 59.23 -2.25
N VAL A 551 -9.64 59.17 -0.91
CA VAL A 551 -10.81 59.08 -0.04
C VAL A 551 -10.81 60.24 0.96
N PRO A 552 -11.89 61.04 1.03
CA PRO A 552 -11.99 62.13 2.00
C PRO A 552 -12.37 61.58 3.37
N MET A 553 -11.59 61.93 4.38
CA MET A 553 -11.87 61.73 5.79
C MET A 553 -12.53 63.00 6.35
N ARG A 554 -13.82 62.94 6.66
CA ARG A 554 -14.51 64.05 7.36
C ARG A 554 -14.23 63.97 8.85
N ILE A 555 -13.75 65.07 9.43
CA ILE A 555 -13.43 65.16 10.86
C ILE A 555 -14.53 65.97 11.55
N PRO A 556 -15.33 65.35 12.43
CA PRO A 556 -16.41 66.04 13.12
C PRO A 556 -15.93 67.25 13.93
N ALA A 557 -16.76 68.29 13.99
CA ALA A 557 -16.55 69.42 14.88
C ALA A 557 -16.48 68.93 16.35
N GLY A 558 -15.48 69.38 17.09
CA GLY A 558 -15.29 68.97 18.49
C GLY A 558 -14.46 67.71 18.69
N SER A 559 -13.87 67.15 17.62
CA SER A 559 -12.88 66.06 17.72
C SER A 559 -11.75 66.41 18.70
N VAL A 560 -11.26 65.42 19.44
CA VAL A 560 -10.29 65.61 20.52
C VAL A 560 -8.86 65.47 19.97
N PRO A 561 -8.00 66.50 20.07
CA PRO A 561 -6.63 66.40 19.59
C PRO A 561 -5.80 65.34 20.33
N GLY A 562 -4.84 64.73 19.62
CA GLY A 562 -3.91 63.71 20.12
C GLY A 562 -3.84 62.47 19.23
N GLU A 563 -3.12 61.44 19.68
CA GLU A 563 -3.04 60.15 18.98
C GLU A 563 -4.37 59.39 19.07
N SER A 564 -4.75 58.79 17.93
CA SER A 564 -5.95 57.97 17.79
C SER A 564 -5.75 56.87 16.74
N PHE A 565 -6.76 56.02 16.54
CA PHE A 565 -6.70 54.85 15.67
C PHE A 565 -7.86 54.81 14.68
N ALA A 566 -7.55 54.40 13.46
CA ALA A 566 -8.50 54.21 12.38
C ALA A 566 -8.50 52.75 11.95
N ARG A 567 -9.66 52.25 11.54
CA ARG A 567 -9.86 50.90 11.02
C ARG A 567 -10.36 50.95 9.58
N PHE A 568 -9.77 50.13 8.73
CA PHE A 568 -10.12 50.00 7.31
C PHE A 568 -10.51 48.56 7.04
N ARG A 569 -11.72 48.35 6.52
CA ARG A 569 -12.22 47.03 6.14
C ARG A 569 -12.58 47.03 4.68
N PHE A 570 -11.86 46.26 3.89
CA PHE A 570 -12.05 46.17 2.44
C PHE A 570 -12.63 44.81 2.07
N SER A 571 -13.72 44.77 1.30
CA SER A 571 -14.39 43.51 0.91
C SER A 571 -15.15 43.63 -0.41
N SER A 572 -15.59 42.50 -0.97
CA SER A 572 -16.41 42.51 -2.19
C SER A 572 -17.86 42.98 -1.98
N LEU A 573 -18.38 42.94 -0.76
CA LEU A 573 -19.79 43.24 -0.45
C LEU A 573 -20.02 44.58 0.26
N GLY A 574 -19.07 45.01 1.09
CA GLY A 574 -19.23 46.17 1.99
C GLY A 574 -20.34 45.96 3.03
N GLY A 575 -20.74 47.07 3.66
CA GLY A 575 -21.79 47.11 4.68
C GLY A 575 -21.33 46.53 6.01
N LEU A 576 -20.02 46.57 6.26
CA LEU A 576 -19.39 45.99 7.45
C LEU A 576 -19.55 46.90 8.66
N LEU A 577 -19.45 46.29 9.85
CA LEU A 577 -19.34 46.98 11.13
C LEU A 577 -17.86 47.07 11.55
N PRO A 578 -17.50 47.90 12.55
CA PRO A 578 -16.14 47.92 13.10
C PRO A 578 -15.68 46.55 13.65
N THR A 579 -16.62 45.66 13.96
CA THR A 579 -16.42 44.31 14.52
C THR A 579 -17.04 43.22 13.64
N GLY A 580 -16.72 41.95 13.91
CA GLY A 580 -17.34 40.79 13.24
C GLY A 580 -16.64 40.28 11.98
N SER A 581 -17.10 39.14 11.47
CA SER A 581 -16.54 38.45 10.29
C SER A 581 -17.07 38.96 8.95
N ALA A 582 -16.20 38.99 7.94
CA ALA A 582 -16.54 39.14 6.53
C ALA A 582 -16.18 37.87 5.73
N SER A 583 -16.86 37.67 4.59
CA SER A 583 -16.68 36.50 3.72
C SER A 583 -15.37 36.48 2.94
N ASP A 584 -14.74 37.64 2.82
CA ASP A 584 -13.56 37.91 2.03
C ASP A 584 -13.01 39.30 2.40
N GLY A 585 -11.73 39.54 2.14
CA GLY A 585 -11.14 40.86 2.26
C GLY A 585 -9.95 40.93 3.23
N GLU A 586 -9.77 42.11 3.80
CA GLU A 586 -8.71 42.45 4.76
C GLU A 586 -9.21 43.49 5.77
N VAL A 587 -8.58 43.51 6.95
CA VAL A 587 -8.71 44.47 8.03
C VAL A 587 -7.34 45.10 8.27
N GLU A 588 -7.21 46.40 8.00
CA GLU A 588 -6.02 47.16 8.38
C GLU A 588 -6.37 48.16 9.49
N ASP A 589 -5.49 48.33 10.47
CA ASP A 589 -5.62 49.33 11.52
C ASP A 589 -4.43 50.32 11.45
N TYR A 590 -4.67 51.61 11.69
CA TYR A 590 -3.61 52.62 11.62
C TYR A 590 -3.67 53.61 12.77
N ARG A 591 -2.52 53.84 13.40
CA ARG A 591 -2.33 54.98 14.30
C ARG A 591 -2.14 56.27 13.52
N PHE A 592 -2.87 57.31 13.90
CA PHE A 592 -2.73 58.66 13.34
C PHE A 592 -2.80 59.74 14.42
N THR A 593 -2.46 60.98 14.06
CA THR A 593 -2.50 62.12 14.99
C THR A 593 -3.56 63.13 14.56
N ILE A 594 -4.45 63.47 15.50
CA ILE A 594 -5.38 64.58 15.38
C ILE A 594 -4.69 65.85 15.90
N VAL A 595 -4.45 66.81 15.01
CA VAL A 595 -3.76 68.07 15.30
C VAL A 595 -4.74 69.09 15.87
N ASP A 596 -4.32 69.81 16.91
CA ASP A 596 -5.10 70.88 17.53
C ASP A 596 -4.99 72.19 16.75
N ALA A 597 -6.08 72.65 16.12
CA ALA A 597 -6.12 73.95 15.45
C ALA A 597 -5.82 75.14 16.38
N ALA A 598 -6.11 75.03 17.68
CA ALA A 598 -5.82 76.10 18.64
C ALA A 598 -4.32 76.37 18.80
N SER A 599 -3.47 75.41 18.41
CA SER A 599 -2.02 75.59 18.39
C SER A 599 -1.52 76.39 17.18
N SER A 600 -2.39 76.71 16.22
CA SER A 600 -2.03 77.32 14.93
C SER A 600 -0.92 76.52 14.23
N PRO A 601 -1.14 75.23 13.92
CA PRO A 601 -0.11 74.33 13.40
C PRO A 601 0.31 74.69 11.96
N ASP A 602 1.47 74.18 11.55
CA ASP A 602 1.80 74.04 10.12
C ASP A 602 1.21 72.73 9.61
N ILE A 603 0.48 72.80 8.50
CA ILE A 603 -0.25 71.69 7.91
C ILE A 603 0.43 71.22 6.64
N ASN A 604 0.60 69.91 6.50
CA ASN A 604 1.10 69.28 5.29
C ASN A 604 -0.05 68.76 4.44
N VAL A 605 0.00 69.04 3.15
CA VAL A 605 -0.90 68.50 2.13
C VAL A 605 -0.05 67.96 0.99
N GLN A 606 -0.08 66.66 0.81
CA GLN A 606 0.46 65.96 -0.34
C GLN A 606 -0.67 65.78 -1.36
N LEU A 607 -0.51 66.31 -2.56
CA LEU A 607 -1.47 66.08 -3.63
C LEU A 607 -1.32 64.65 -4.14
N ALA A 608 -2.44 63.96 -4.40
CA ALA A 608 -2.40 62.62 -5.00
C ALA A 608 -2.12 62.67 -6.51
N SER A 609 -2.48 63.78 -7.17
CA SER A 609 -2.25 64.03 -8.59
C SER A 609 -1.66 65.41 -8.89
N SER A 610 -1.08 65.58 -10.08
CA SER A 610 -0.55 66.86 -10.57
C SER A 610 -1.64 67.83 -11.05
N VAL A 611 -2.93 67.49 -10.92
CA VAL A 611 -4.07 68.29 -11.40
C VAL A 611 -5.00 68.61 -10.22
N ALA A 612 -4.49 69.39 -9.28
CA ALA A 612 -5.26 69.85 -8.13
C ALA A 612 -5.82 71.27 -8.32
N VAL A 613 -7.00 71.50 -7.78
CA VAL A 613 -7.65 72.82 -7.66
C VAL A 613 -7.59 73.27 -6.20
N VAL A 614 -6.96 74.41 -5.97
CA VAL A 614 -6.76 75.00 -4.65
C VAL A 614 -7.64 76.25 -4.56
N GLU A 615 -8.68 76.18 -3.76
CA GLU A 615 -9.56 77.29 -3.46
C GLU A 615 -9.04 78.03 -2.22
N VAL A 616 -8.63 79.28 -2.38
CA VAL A 616 -8.08 80.12 -1.32
C VAL A 616 -8.92 81.39 -1.19
N THR A 617 -9.72 81.43 -0.13
CA THR A 617 -10.47 82.62 0.27
C THR A 617 -9.86 83.23 1.51
N GLN A 618 -10.31 84.43 1.90
CA GLN A 618 -9.89 85.00 3.19
C GLN A 618 -10.43 84.22 4.42
N SER A 619 -11.38 83.30 4.23
CA SER A 619 -12.04 82.58 5.33
C SER A 619 -11.69 81.10 5.38
N ASN A 620 -11.58 80.43 4.23
CA ASN A 620 -11.34 78.99 4.09
C ASN A 620 -10.31 78.70 3.00
N VAL A 621 -9.56 77.61 3.21
CA VAL A 621 -8.77 76.93 2.18
C VAL A 621 -9.43 75.59 1.88
N THR A 622 -9.57 75.25 0.60
CA THR A 622 -10.02 73.93 0.16
C THR A 622 -9.12 73.43 -0.95
N VAL A 623 -8.58 72.22 -0.78
CA VAL A 623 -7.78 71.54 -1.79
C VAL A 623 -8.62 70.41 -2.38
N ARG A 624 -8.79 70.41 -3.70
CA ARG A 624 -9.50 69.37 -4.45
C ARG A 624 -8.56 68.70 -5.43
N ASP A 625 -8.71 67.41 -5.56
CA ASP A 625 -8.03 66.58 -6.55
C ASP A 625 -9.07 65.73 -7.27
N ASN A 626 -9.19 65.88 -8.59
CA ASN A 626 -10.22 65.21 -9.41
C ASN A 626 -11.64 65.28 -8.80
N ASP A 627 -12.05 66.48 -8.39
CA ASP A 627 -13.32 66.80 -7.68
C ASP A 627 -13.46 66.26 -6.24
N VAL A 628 -12.56 65.40 -5.79
CA VAL A 628 -12.53 64.92 -4.39
C VAL A 628 -11.86 65.96 -3.51
N THR A 629 -12.52 66.34 -2.41
CA THR A 629 -11.95 67.28 -1.44
C THR A 629 -10.91 66.58 -0.59
N GLN A 630 -9.65 66.98 -0.72
CA GLN A 630 -8.53 66.42 0.04
C GLN A 630 -8.30 67.15 1.34
N PHE A 631 -8.53 68.45 1.34
CA PHE A 631 -8.37 69.25 2.55
C PHE A 631 -9.40 70.36 2.56
N THR A 632 -10.02 70.60 3.72
CA THR A 632 -10.78 71.84 3.94
C THR A 632 -10.65 72.29 5.38
N SER A 633 -10.35 73.58 5.56
CA SER A 633 -10.27 74.20 6.88
C SER A 633 -10.44 75.72 6.78
N PRO A 634 -11.00 76.36 7.83
CA PRO A 634 -10.82 77.78 8.06
C PRO A 634 -9.35 78.20 8.07
N VAL A 635 -9.07 79.35 7.46
CA VAL A 635 -7.73 79.95 7.36
C VAL A 635 -7.13 80.21 8.74
N ALA A 636 -7.96 80.64 9.70
CA ALA A 636 -7.53 81.00 11.04
C ALA A 636 -7.09 79.80 11.91
N SER A 637 -7.26 78.58 11.42
CA SER A 637 -7.03 77.33 12.16
C SER A 637 -5.61 76.78 12.01
N PHE A 638 -4.73 77.45 11.27
CA PHE A 638 -3.35 77.03 11.03
C PHE A 638 -2.41 78.25 10.89
N HIS A 639 -1.10 78.03 11.07
CA HIS A 639 -0.08 79.03 10.76
C HIS A 639 0.18 79.08 9.25
N SER A 640 0.47 77.92 8.66
CA SER A 640 0.65 77.77 7.22
C SER A 640 0.21 76.40 6.73
N ILE A 641 -0.09 76.29 5.43
CA ILE A 641 -0.25 75.01 4.74
C ILE A 641 0.88 74.88 3.73
N VAL A 642 1.67 73.82 3.85
CA VAL A 642 2.64 73.41 2.83
C VAL A 642 1.96 72.40 1.91
N VAL A 643 1.75 72.79 0.66
CA VAL A 643 1.19 71.90 -0.36
C VAL A 643 2.34 71.43 -1.25
N ALA A 644 2.57 70.12 -1.28
CA ALA A 644 3.55 69.48 -2.13
C ALA A 644 2.86 68.64 -3.22
N SER A 645 3.44 68.62 -4.43
CA SER A 645 3.00 67.75 -5.51
C SER A 645 3.91 66.51 -5.63
N PRO A 646 3.42 65.40 -6.19
CA PRO A 646 4.22 64.20 -6.43
C PRO A 646 5.40 64.38 -7.40
N ALA A 647 5.42 65.45 -8.21
CA ALA A 647 6.24 65.54 -9.41
C ALA A 647 7.55 66.35 -9.25
N ASN A 648 8.04 66.56 -8.03
CA ASN A 648 9.11 67.55 -7.74
C ASN A 648 8.73 68.98 -8.15
N ASP A 649 7.44 69.31 -8.25
CA ASP A 649 7.01 70.71 -8.45
C ASP A 649 7.33 71.53 -7.19
N PRO A 650 7.56 72.84 -7.32
CA PRO A 650 7.84 73.68 -6.16
C PRO A 650 6.64 73.66 -5.21
N ALA A 651 6.87 73.16 -4.00
CA ALA A 651 5.92 73.28 -2.90
C ALA A 651 5.57 74.76 -2.70
N PHE A 652 4.29 75.04 -2.51
CA PHE A 652 3.81 76.37 -2.17
C PHE A 652 3.24 76.39 -0.76
N THR A 653 3.32 77.55 -0.14
CA THR A 653 2.87 77.76 1.23
C THR A 653 1.73 78.76 1.25
N ILE A 654 0.62 78.40 1.88
CA ILE A 654 -0.51 79.30 2.11
C ILE A 654 -0.43 79.77 3.56
N SER A 655 -0.39 81.09 3.80
CA SER A 655 -0.42 81.62 5.17
C SER A 655 -1.83 81.57 5.76
N GLY A 656 -1.97 81.08 6.99
CA GLY A 656 -3.19 81.18 7.79
C GLY A 656 -3.41 82.55 8.44
N GLN A 657 -2.58 83.54 8.11
CA GLN A 657 -2.68 84.90 8.62
C GLN A 657 -3.43 85.80 7.63
N ASN A 658 -3.97 86.93 8.10
CA ASN A 658 -4.65 87.93 7.27
C ASN A 658 -3.67 89.06 6.89
N PRO A 659 -3.48 89.39 5.61
CA PRO A 659 -4.12 88.77 4.44
C PRO A 659 -3.56 87.37 4.15
N VAL A 660 -4.42 86.50 3.61
CA VAL A 660 -3.99 85.19 3.11
C VAL A 660 -3.07 85.41 1.90
N VAL A 661 -1.82 84.97 2.03
CA VAL A 661 -0.79 85.06 0.99
C VAL A 661 -0.35 83.66 0.59
N ILE A 662 -0.14 83.47 -0.71
CA ILE A 662 0.49 82.28 -1.27
C ILE A 662 1.95 82.65 -1.55
N THR A 663 2.88 81.92 -0.95
CA THR A 663 4.32 82.05 -1.18
C THR A 663 4.86 80.79 -1.83
N TYR A 664 5.94 80.94 -2.59
CA TYR A 664 6.61 79.84 -3.29
C TYR A 664 8.06 79.78 -2.87
N ALA A 665 8.65 78.59 -2.84
CA ALA A 665 10.05 78.41 -2.47
C ALA A 665 11.04 79.14 -3.42
N SER A 666 10.69 79.24 -4.71
CA SER A 666 11.44 80.00 -5.72
C SER A 666 10.50 80.69 -6.69
N LEU A 667 10.64 82.02 -6.83
CA LEU A 667 9.85 82.82 -7.79
C LEU A 667 10.48 82.87 -9.18
N ASP A 668 11.71 82.40 -9.36
CA ASP A 668 12.40 82.38 -10.66
C ASP A 668 12.02 81.15 -11.50
N GLU A 669 11.42 80.13 -10.86
CA GLU A 669 11.07 78.85 -11.48
C GLU A 669 9.58 78.76 -11.86
N LEU A 670 8.81 79.82 -11.60
CA LEU A 670 7.36 79.85 -11.75
C LEU A 670 6.88 81.04 -12.58
N ARG A 671 5.73 80.86 -13.24
CA ARG A 671 5.01 81.92 -13.95
C ARG A 671 3.51 81.66 -13.93
N MET A 672 2.69 82.68 -14.21
CA MET A 672 1.26 82.41 -14.43
C MET A 672 1.07 81.71 -15.77
N GLY A 673 0.35 80.59 -15.74
CA GLY A 673 -0.15 79.91 -16.93
C GLY A 673 -1.36 80.62 -17.52
N GLN A 674 -1.98 79.98 -18.51
CA GLN A 674 -3.24 80.48 -19.08
C GLN A 674 -4.37 80.34 -18.05
N SER A 675 -5.09 81.43 -17.81
CA SER A 675 -6.31 81.40 -17.01
C SER A 675 -7.42 80.67 -17.79
N GLN A 676 -8.19 79.83 -17.10
CA GLN A 676 -9.19 78.96 -17.72
C GLN A 676 -10.52 79.00 -16.96
N ARG A 677 -11.53 78.36 -17.53
CA ARG A 677 -12.79 78.07 -16.85
C ARG A 677 -12.90 76.58 -16.64
N ILE A 678 -12.94 76.15 -15.38
CA ILE A 678 -13.15 74.76 -14.99
C ILE A 678 -14.43 74.73 -14.15
N ASP A 679 -15.41 73.92 -14.57
CA ASP A 679 -16.70 73.74 -13.89
C ASP A 679 -17.44 75.03 -13.52
N GLY A 680 -17.45 75.99 -14.44
CA GLY A 680 -18.13 77.27 -14.26
C GLY A 680 -17.42 78.23 -13.31
N ARG A 681 -16.20 77.91 -12.84
CA ARG A 681 -15.34 78.76 -12.03
C ARG A 681 -14.19 79.32 -12.86
N PHE A 682 -13.78 80.55 -12.56
CA PHE A 682 -12.57 81.13 -13.13
C PHE A 682 -11.36 80.62 -12.34
N VAL A 683 -10.46 79.91 -13.00
CA VAL A 683 -9.25 79.36 -12.40
C VAL A 683 -8.02 80.08 -12.95
N ARG A 684 -7.12 80.42 -12.05
CA ARG A 684 -5.77 80.88 -12.40
C ARG A 684 -4.83 79.68 -12.39
N SER A 685 -3.94 79.60 -13.36
CA SER A 685 -2.94 78.55 -13.41
C SER A 685 -1.58 79.12 -13.02
N VAL A 686 -0.84 78.40 -12.20
CA VAL A 686 0.58 78.61 -11.96
C VAL A 686 1.31 77.40 -12.54
N VAL A 687 2.33 77.66 -13.36
CA VAL A 687 3.09 76.63 -14.07
C VAL A 687 4.58 76.85 -13.85
N ASP A 688 5.36 75.79 -14.08
CA ASP A 688 6.81 75.88 -14.11
C ASP A 688 7.34 76.72 -15.29
N THR A 689 8.66 76.92 -15.34
CA THR A 689 9.33 77.61 -16.47
C THR A 689 9.27 76.86 -17.80
N ASN A 690 8.76 75.63 -17.87
CA ASN A 690 8.49 74.91 -19.12
C ASN A 690 7.01 75.01 -19.55
N GLY A 691 6.13 75.44 -18.66
CA GLY A 691 4.68 75.54 -18.88
C GLY A 691 3.99 74.20 -18.65
N GLU A 692 4.67 73.28 -17.98
CA GLU A 692 4.21 71.95 -17.62
C GLU A 692 3.69 71.98 -16.16
N ASN A 693 2.91 70.96 -15.77
CA ASN A 693 2.35 70.77 -14.42
C ASN A 693 1.56 71.97 -13.85
N PRO A 694 0.39 72.33 -14.44
CA PRO A 694 -0.41 73.44 -13.95
C PRO A 694 -1.06 73.15 -12.60
N LEU A 695 -0.76 74.00 -11.61
CA LEU A 695 -1.55 74.10 -10.39
C LEU A 695 -2.66 75.13 -10.60
N PHE A 696 -3.90 74.76 -10.26
CA PHE A 696 -5.05 75.63 -10.46
C PHE A 696 -5.50 76.27 -9.15
N PHE A 697 -5.71 77.58 -9.17
CA PHE A 697 -6.13 78.37 -8.03
C PHE A 697 -7.46 79.08 -8.29
N VAL A 698 -8.39 78.95 -7.35
CA VAL A 698 -9.60 79.79 -7.26
C VAL A 698 -9.41 80.70 -6.05
N THR A 699 -9.62 82.01 -6.22
CA THR A 699 -9.36 82.97 -5.15
C THR A 699 -10.32 84.14 -5.15
N ASP A 700 -10.45 84.82 -4.02
CA ASP A 700 -11.21 86.07 -3.90
C ASP A 700 -10.57 87.27 -4.64
N LEU A 701 -9.29 87.16 -5.05
CA LEU A 701 -8.51 88.21 -5.70
C LEU A 701 -8.09 87.82 -7.14
N PRO A 702 -9.04 87.56 -8.06
CA PRO A 702 -8.74 86.95 -9.35
C PRO A 702 -7.92 87.84 -10.31
N TRP A 703 -7.80 89.13 -10.01
CA TRP A 703 -7.08 90.12 -10.82
C TRP A 703 -5.66 90.42 -10.33
N GLN A 704 -5.18 89.71 -9.31
CA GLN A 704 -3.79 89.80 -8.86
C GLN A 704 -2.94 88.74 -9.59
N ASN A 705 -1.66 88.99 -9.82
CA ASN A 705 -0.75 87.93 -10.26
C ASN A 705 -0.42 87.09 -9.02
N LEU A 706 -0.47 85.75 -9.08
CA LEU A 706 -0.19 84.91 -7.90
C LEU A 706 1.30 84.69 -7.64
N VAL A 707 2.13 84.73 -8.68
CA VAL A 707 3.57 84.45 -8.57
C VAL A 707 4.34 85.72 -8.26
N ARG A 708 4.14 86.77 -9.06
CA ARG A 708 4.80 88.07 -8.91
C ARG A 708 3.76 89.17 -8.99
N PHE A 709 3.31 89.68 -7.84
CA PHE A 709 2.18 90.61 -7.76
C PHE A 709 2.37 91.86 -8.64
N SER A 710 3.61 92.31 -8.81
CA SER A 710 3.97 93.49 -9.63
C SER A 710 4.20 93.20 -11.12
N ASP A 711 4.22 91.94 -11.55
CA ASP A 711 4.22 91.53 -12.97
C ASP A 711 2.77 91.49 -13.48
N VAL A 712 2.25 92.68 -13.76
CA VAL A 712 0.85 92.89 -14.17
C VAL A 712 0.58 92.27 -15.53
N ASN A 713 1.55 92.26 -16.45
CA ASN A 713 1.34 91.80 -17.81
C ASN A 713 1.72 90.32 -18.04
N ASN A 714 2.12 89.62 -16.98
CA ASN A 714 2.54 88.23 -17.01
C ASN A 714 3.71 87.95 -17.97
N SER A 715 4.68 88.84 -18.02
CA SER A 715 5.87 88.68 -18.86
C SER A 715 6.98 87.86 -18.20
N GLY A 716 6.89 87.65 -16.88
CA GLY A 716 7.95 87.07 -16.03
C GLY A 716 8.84 88.12 -15.35
N ASP A 717 8.85 89.35 -15.87
CA ASP A 717 9.68 90.45 -15.36
C ASP A 717 8.81 91.61 -14.85
N VAL A 718 9.21 92.22 -13.73
CA VAL A 718 8.62 93.48 -13.30
C VAL A 718 9.26 94.60 -14.12
N THR A 719 8.49 95.27 -14.97
CA THR A 719 8.95 96.35 -15.86
C THR A 719 8.09 97.61 -15.73
N ALA A 720 8.55 98.73 -16.32
CA ALA A 720 7.71 99.92 -16.44
C ALA A 720 6.44 99.68 -17.29
N GLY A 721 6.43 98.62 -18.12
CA GLY A 721 5.26 98.19 -18.88
C GLY A 721 4.11 97.73 -17.99
N ASP A 722 4.40 97.15 -16.83
CA ASP A 722 3.41 96.67 -15.86
C ASP A 722 2.65 97.82 -15.23
N ALA A 723 3.36 98.86 -14.78
CA ALA A 723 2.74 100.09 -14.29
C ALA A 723 1.90 100.77 -15.38
N LEU A 724 2.40 100.76 -16.64
CA LEU A 724 1.67 101.35 -17.76
C LEU A 724 0.40 100.56 -18.11
N ARG A 725 0.37 99.24 -17.93
CA ARG A 725 -0.86 98.43 -18.08
C ARG A 725 -1.94 98.88 -17.11
N ILE A 726 -1.60 99.09 -15.84
CA ILE A 726 -2.53 99.62 -14.83
C ILE A 726 -3.00 101.03 -15.23
N ILE A 727 -2.08 101.94 -15.56
CA ILE A 727 -2.43 103.32 -15.93
C ILE A 727 -3.36 103.37 -17.16
N ASN A 728 -3.11 102.53 -18.15
CA ASN A 728 -3.96 102.43 -19.34
C ASN A 728 -5.37 101.92 -18.98
N GLU A 729 -5.49 100.95 -18.08
CA GLU A 729 -6.79 100.49 -17.60
C GLU A 729 -7.52 101.56 -16.77
N LEU A 730 -6.83 102.32 -15.92
CA LEU A 730 -7.41 103.47 -15.21
C LEU A 730 -7.98 104.53 -16.17
N GLY A 731 -7.37 104.70 -17.34
CA GLY A 731 -7.83 105.61 -18.39
C GLY A 731 -8.97 105.06 -19.24
N ARG A 732 -8.96 103.75 -19.54
CA ARG A 732 -9.92 103.09 -20.44
C ARG A 732 -11.16 102.56 -19.73
N ARG A 733 -11.01 102.00 -18.52
CA ARG A 733 -12.05 101.35 -17.72
C ARG A 733 -12.75 100.24 -18.48
N THR A 734 -11.96 99.34 -19.07
CA THR A 734 -12.47 98.21 -19.87
C THR A 734 -12.87 97.05 -18.97
N PHE A 735 -12.15 96.88 -17.86
CA PHE A 735 -12.27 95.75 -16.92
C PHE A 735 -12.60 96.20 -15.50
N SER A 736 -12.80 97.50 -15.30
CA SER A 736 -13.12 98.11 -14.01
C SER A 736 -14.29 99.06 -14.12
N ASP A 737 -15.10 99.12 -13.07
CA ASP A 737 -16.20 100.08 -12.96
C ASP A 737 -15.65 101.52 -12.86
N ARG A 738 -16.30 102.44 -13.57
CA ARG A 738 -15.80 103.81 -13.73
C ARG A 738 -15.88 104.64 -12.46
N GLU A 739 -16.89 104.40 -11.62
CA GLU A 739 -17.15 105.20 -10.42
C GLU A 739 -16.50 104.57 -9.19
N THR A 740 -16.64 103.26 -9.06
CA THR A 740 -16.19 102.51 -7.88
C THR A 740 -14.77 101.97 -8.04
N GLN A 741 -14.22 101.91 -9.26
CA GLN A 741 -12.90 101.33 -9.54
C GLN A 741 -12.78 99.83 -9.26
N VAL A 742 -13.89 99.17 -8.90
CA VAL A 742 -13.97 97.73 -8.64
C VAL A 742 -13.77 96.98 -9.95
N LEU A 743 -12.92 95.97 -9.95
CA LEU A 743 -12.67 95.13 -11.11
C LEU A 743 -13.86 94.19 -11.35
N HIS A 744 -14.19 93.97 -12.62
CA HIS A 744 -15.32 93.12 -13.00
C HIS A 744 -15.05 91.66 -12.65
N ASP A 745 -16.11 90.93 -12.30
CA ASP A 745 -16.01 89.49 -12.08
C ASP A 745 -15.50 88.80 -13.37
N PRO A 746 -14.37 88.04 -13.30
CA PRO A 746 -13.80 87.33 -14.43
C PRO A 746 -14.78 86.42 -15.17
N ILE A 747 -15.80 85.89 -14.48
CA ILE A 747 -16.79 85.01 -15.10
C ILE A 747 -17.63 85.71 -16.18
N ASN A 748 -17.70 87.04 -16.16
CA ASN A 748 -18.44 87.84 -17.13
C ASN A 748 -17.57 88.33 -18.30
N ILE A 749 -16.28 87.99 -18.32
CA ILE A 749 -15.33 88.44 -19.34
C ILE A 749 -15.21 87.38 -20.44
N GLN A 750 -15.39 87.79 -21.69
CA GLN A 750 -15.35 86.88 -22.85
C GLN A 750 -13.95 86.39 -23.20
N VAL A 751 -12.95 87.28 -23.13
CA VAL A 751 -11.53 86.97 -23.41
C VAL A 751 -10.70 87.59 -22.31
N TRP A 752 -9.92 86.77 -21.61
CA TRP A 752 -9.02 87.24 -20.56
C TRP A 752 -7.93 88.14 -21.16
N PRO A 753 -7.64 89.32 -20.57
CA PRO A 753 -6.69 90.27 -21.16
C PRO A 753 -5.21 89.92 -20.95
N ASP A 754 -4.91 88.76 -20.34
CA ASP A 754 -3.58 88.37 -19.85
C ASP A 754 -2.94 89.52 -19.03
N ALA A 755 -3.73 90.06 -18.11
CA ALA A 755 -3.32 91.18 -17.27
C ALA A 755 -3.95 91.10 -15.88
N TYR A 756 -3.15 91.43 -14.87
CA TYR A 756 -3.47 91.35 -13.45
C TYR A 756 -3.37 92.74 -12.81
N PHE A 757 -4.41 93.55 -13.01
CA PHE A 757 -4.40 94.98 -12.70
C PHE A 757 -4.38 95.33 -11.21
N ASP A 758 -4.77 94.40 -10.34
CA ASP A 758 -4.86 94.61 -8.90
C ASP A 758 -3.57 94.13 -8.22
N GLN A 759 -2.58 95.00 -8.17
CA GLN A 759 -1.29 94.68 -7.57
C GLN A 759 -1.43 94.45 -6.06
N ASN A 760 -2.26 95.27 -5.39
CA ASN A 760 -2.32 95.31 -3.95
C ASN A 760 -3.32 94.31 -3.33
N GLY A 761 -4.25 93.78 -4.13
CA GLY A 761 -5.23 92.79 -3.72
C GLY A 761 -6.46 93.38 -3.01
N ASP A 762 -6.86 94.62 -3.31
CA ASP A 762 -8.04 95.26 -2.70
C ASP A 762 -9.33 95.13 -3.55
N GLY A 763 -9.25 94.39 -4.66
CA GLY A 763 -10.35 94.19 -5.62
C GLY A 763 -10.61 95.40 -6.51
N ARG A 764 -9.76 96.43 -6.47
CA ARG A 764 -9.89 97.65 -7.26
C ARG A 764 -8.64 97.88 -8.09
N VAL A 765 -8.81 98.65 -9.17
CA VAL A 765 -7.68 99.19 -9.92
C VAL A 765 -7.57 100.69 -9.65
N THR A 766 -6.49 101.06 -8.98
CA THR A 766 -6.22 102.43 -8.52
C THR A 766 -4.83 102.90 -8.95
N THR A 767 -4.52 104.17 -8.71
CA THR A 767 -3.16 104.69 -8.91
C THR A 767 -2.15 104.10 -7.92
N ILE A 768 -2.60 103.55 -6.79
CA ILE A 768 -1.74 102.93 -5.78
C ILE A 768 -1.10 101.67 -6.36
N ASP A 769 -1.84 100.89 -7.14
CA ASP A 769 -1.36 99.68 -7.79
C ASP A 769 -0.20 99.99 -8.74
N ALA A 770 -0.37 101.01 -9.60
CA ALA A 770 0.69 101.47 -10.49
C ALA A 770 1.90 102.02 -9.72
N LEU A 771 1.67 102.78 -8.65
CA LEU A 771 2.74 103.36 -7.83
C LEU A 771 3.56 102.28 -7.13
N ARG A 772 2.92 101.19 -6.67
CA ARG A 772 3.62 100.06 -6.05
C ARG A 772 4.54 99.34 -7.03
N VAL A 773 4.08 99.12 -8.27
CA VAL A 773 4.95 98.58 -9.34
C VAL A 773 6.15 99.51 -9.59
N ILE A 774 5.94 100.83 -9.68
CA ILE A 774 7.01 101.80 -9.90
C ILE A 774 8.02 101.82 -8.74
N ASN A 775 7.54 101.74 -7.49
CA ASN A 775 8.40 101.70 -6.32
C ASN A 775 9.23 100.41 -6.28
N GLU A 776 8.63 99.27 -6.64
CA GLU A 776 9.35 97.99 -6.72
C GLU A 776 10.43 98.03 -7.80
N LEU A 777 10.14 98.61 -8.98
CA LEU A 777 11.16 98.83 -10.02
C LEU A 777 12.34 99.68 -9.54
N ALA A 778 12.06 100.74 -8.78
CA ALA A 778 13.11 101.58 -8.20
C ALA A 778 13.95 100.81 -7.18
N ARG A 779 13.32 99.92 -6.41
CA ARG A 779 14.01 99.04 -5.47
C ARG A 779 14.90 98.02 -6.18
N LEU A 780 14.37 97.31 -7.18
CA LEU A 780 15.13 96.32 -7.96
C LEU A 780 16.35 96.93 -8.66
N ARG A 781 16.24 98.14 -9.22
CA ARG A 781 17.38 98.87 -9.80
C ARG A 781 18.44 99.23 -8.76
N THR A 782 18.03 99.53 -7.54
CA THR A 782 18.93 99.86 -6.43
C THR A 782 19.69 98.61 -5.97
N ILE A 783 19.00 97.48 -5.88
CA ILE A 783 19.59 96.17 -5.54
C ILE A 783 20.60 95.74 -6.61
N ALA A 784 20.22 95.77 -7.90
CA ALA A 784 21.12 95.45 -9.00
C ALA A 784 22.36 96.39 -9.04
N ALA A 785 22.19 97.66 -8.69
CA ALA A 785 23.30 98.60 -8.57
C ALA A 785 24.21 98.31 -7.37
N MET A 786 23.67 97.83 -6.23
CA MET A 786 24.46 97.40 -5.07
C MET A 786 25.25 96.12 -5.35
N GLU A 787 24.67 95.18 -6.09
CA GLU A 787 25.31 93.91 -6.45
C GLU A 787 26.52 94.13 -7.39
N LEU A 788 26.37 95.03 -8.37
CA LEU A 788 27.46 95.46 -9.26
C LEU A 788 28.59 96.19 -8.52
N VAL A 789 28.27 96.99 -7.50
CA VAL A 789 29.28 97.68 -6.67
C VAL A 789 30.07 96.70 -5.80
N SER A 790 29.45 95.60 -5.36
CA SER A 790 30.10 94.59 -4.51
C SER A 790 31.15 93.76 -5.27
N ILE A 791 30.90 93.48 -6.56
CA ILE A 791 31.82 92.74 -7.43
C ILE A 791 33.06 93.58 -7.78
N ASP A 792 32.88 94.87 -8.08
CA ASP A 792 34.01 95.75 -8.41
C ASP A 792 34.90 96.06 -7.19
N GLN A 793 34.34 96.12 -5.97
CA GLN A 793 35.16 96.31 -4.75
C GLN A 793 35.96 95.06 -4.33
N VAL A 794 35.49 93.86 -4.68
CA VAL A 794 36.23 92.61 -4.39
C VAL A 794 37.42 92.43 -5.33
N ILE A 795 37.31 92.86 -6.59
CA ILE A 795 38.40 92.72 -7.59
C ILE A 795 39.59 93.67 -7.30
N GLU A 796 39.38 94.85 -6.73
CA GLU A 796 40.51 95.76 -6.37
C GLU A 796 41.21 95.40 -5.05
N SER A 797 40.56 94.65 -4.15
CA SER A 797 41.15 94.25 -2.85
C SER A 797 41.94 92.93 -2.88
N ALA A 798 41.77 92.08 -3.91
CA ALA A 798 42.32 90.72 -3.98
C ALA A 798 43.73 90.62 -4.62
N GLY A 799 44.43 91.72 -4.82
CA GLY A 799 45.77 91.73 -5.44
C GLY A 799 46.94 91.38 -4.50
N TRP A 800 46.73 91.26 -3.19
CA TRP A 800 47.81 91.09 -2.21
C TRP A 800 47.40 90.18 -1.06
N MET A 801 47.43 88.85 -1.25
CA MET A 801 47.90 87.86 -0.26
C MET A 801 47.62 86.44 -0.75
N THR A 802 48.64 85.82 -1.34
CA THR A 802 48.84 84.37 -1.31
C THR A 802 49.30 83.98 0.09
N ASP A 803 48.60 83.07 0.79
CA ASP A 803 49.15 81.84 1.41
C ASP A 803 48.09 81.11 2.28
N ASN A 804 47.92 79.80 2.03
CA ASN A 804 47.42 78.72 2.91
C ASN A 804 46.11 78.85 3.73
N ALA A 805 45.06 78.12 3.33
CA ALA A 805 44.53 76.92 4.03
C ALA A 805 43.08 76.59 3.58
N ASP A 806 42.81 75.28 3.53
CA ASP A 806 41.65 74.52 3.01
C ASP A 806 40.24 74.86 3.58
N PRO A 807 39.16 74.29 2.99
CA PRO A 807 37.88 74.96 2.72
C PRO A 807 36.81 74.75 3.80
N VAL A 808 35.99 75.77 4.03
CA VAL A 808 34.73 75.63 4.79
C VAL A 808 33.60 76.35 4.06
N GLY A 809 32.69 75.53 3.50
CA GLY A 809 31.23 75.63 3.51
C GLY A 809 30.52 76.89 2.97
N PRO A 810 29.55 76.76 2.04
CA PRO A 810 28.73 77.89 1.63
C PRO A 810 27.65 78.16 2.68
N ALA A 811 27.77 79.31 3.35
CA ALA A 811 26.70 79.89 4.16
C ALA A 811 26.39 81.29 3.61
N VAL A 812 25.66 81.35 2.49
CA VAL A 812 25.02 82.59 2.02
C VAL A 812 23.75 82.22 1.24
N ALA A 813 22.63 82.08 1.94
CA ALA A 813 21.27 82.11 1.36
C ALA A 813 20.26 82.36 2.49
N SER A 814 20.21 83.60 2.97
CA SER A 814 19.20 84.07 3.92
C SER A 814 19.06 85.58 3.73
N LEU A 815 18.56 85.98 2.56
CA LEU A 815 18.01 87.30 2.27
C LEU A 815 17.48 87.32 0.83
N PHE A 816 16.37 86.62 0.59
CA PHE A 816 15.46 86.87 -0.54
C PHE A 816 14.03 86.63 -0.08
#